data_AF-M3VYQ7-F1
#
_entry.id   AF-M3VYQ7-F1
#
_cell.length_a   1.000
_cell.length_b   1.000
_cell.length_c   1.000
_cell.angle_alpha   90.00
_cell.angle_beta   90.00
_cell.angle_gamma   90.00
#
_symmetry.space_group_name_H-M   'P 1'
#
loop_
_entity.id
_entity.type
_entity.pdbx_description
1 polymer ?
#
loop_
_entity_poly.entity_id
_entity_poly.type
_entity_poly.pdbx_seq_one_letter_code
_entity_poly.pdbx_strand_id
1 'polypeptide(L)'
;METAGPRTRAAARLGAHATREEQRKRRPVRRWQRRRIEEEQEEAVFREVVSFTRDPLPARYYDKDTTKPVSFYLPSLEELLAWTPDAEASFNVALEPLKCRQPPLSSQRPRTLLCHDMMGGYLDDKFIQGSAAQNPYCFYHWQCIDIFVYFSHHLVTIPPVGWTNAAHRHGVCVLGTFIAEWKEGGRLCEAFLAGDERSYQAVADQLVLIAQFFRFDGWLINIESSLSPAAVGNVPPFLRYLSTQLCRQVPGGLVLWYDSVVSSGQVKWQNELNEQNRIFFDSCHGFFTNYNWREEHLDRMVAQAGERRADVYVGVDVFARGNVVGGQFDTHKSLELIRKHGFSAALFAPGWVYECLEKRDFFQNQDKFWGLLGRYLPPHSICSLPFVTSFCLGMGTRRVCYGQEEAVGPWYHPSAQEIQPLFAEHRPEGDGQGWVKTHCCLEDAWNGGSSLLIRGVIPPEVGHVAVRLFSLHVPVPPKIFLSMVYKLEGPSDVGVALELTTGDAGSCHVGGISTLSAEASSRHSPRPLRVPPTKLARWVGHCGQQLSGGWVQRCYEVNLRGCVLQDLWVSFSRPPGSREQEAFVCRLGELQVVDANSLLSPLPRVQAVSVSRVRWQRAAPEEEEEEGEEEEEERPARLRLSCALHWSYPLSHVRCFRIHCCRATGSPAEGPPGLEKPALLGLAFVNQYRVVDLAVAAAGPGTDGRVEFLVEPVSREGFLVPKAEWGRAALLYSGPHT
;
A
#
# COMPACT_ATOMS: atom_id res chain seq x y z
N MET A 1 -8.61 38.06 63.88
CA MET A 1 -9.96 38.65 63.83
C MET A 1 -10.95 37.54 63.54
N GLU A 2 -11.95 37.44 64.41
CA GLU A 2 -13.23 36.72 64.27
C GLU A 2 -14.00 37.17 63.00
N THR A 3 -15.10 36.58 62.49
CA THR A 3 -16.08 35.51 62.87
C THR A 3 -16.60 34.85 61.55
N ALA A 4 -17.36 33.75 61.44
CA ALA A 4 -17.78 32.62 62.30
C ALA A 4 -18.35 31.48 61.39
N GLY A 5 -19.02 30.45 61.96
CA GLY A 5 -19.77 29.40 61.23
C GLY A 5 -21.31 29.53 61.37
N PRO A 6 -22.14 28.44 61.42
CA PRO A 6 -21.75 27.02 61.61
C PRO A 6 -22.64 25.91 60.97
N ARG A 7 -22.39 24.64 61.39
CA ARG A 7 -23.25 23.42 61.46
C ARG A 7 -23.18 22.39 60.29
N THR A 8 -22.45 21.26 60.41
CA THR A 8 -22.72 19.95 61.13
C THR A 8 -23.71 19.02 60.39
N ARG A 9 -23.67 17.68 60.35
CA ARG A 9 -22.93 16.54 61.00
C ARG A 9 -23.26 15.26 60.15
N ALA A 10 -22.67 14.05 60.21
CA ALA A 10 -21.50 13.44 60.86
C ALA A 10 -21.13 12.08 60.20
N ALA A 11 -19.92 11.56 60.48
CA ALA A 11 -19.44 10.17 60.72
C ALA A 11 -20.06 8.90 60.05
N ALA A 12 -19.41 7.71 59.97
CA ALA A 12 -18.02 7.24 59.74
C ALA A 12 -17.86 5.80 60.30
N ARG A 13 -17.13 4.90 59.59
CA ARG A 13 -16.02 4.02 60.09
C ARG A 13 -15.79 2.71 59.31
N LEU A 14 -14.57 2.20 59.45
CA LEU A 14 -14.00 0.99 58.84
C LEU A 14 -14.24 -0.28 59.68
N GLY A 15 -13.98 -1.46 59.09
CA GLY A 15 -13.76 -2.73 59.81
C GLY A 15 -13.37 -3.87 58.85
N ALA A 16 -12.35 -4.66 59.20
CA ALA A 16 -11.81 -5.75 58.35
C ALA A 16 -11.89 -7.13 59.04
N HIS A 17 -11.94 -8.19 58.21
CA HIS A 17 -11.65 -9.63 58.46
C HIS A 17 -11.87 -10.27 59.86
N ALA A 18 -12.64 -11.37 59.91
CA ALA A 18 -12.11 -12.75 60.09
C ALA A 18 -13.19 -13.86 60.14
N THR A 19 -12.93 -15.00 59.44
CA THR A 19 -13.26 -16.43 59.76
C THR A 19 -14.62 -16.80 60.42
N ARG A 20 -15.42 -17.83 60.05
CA ARG A 20 -15.10 -19.26 59.80
C ARG A 20 -16.40 -20.10 59.52
N GLU A 21 -16.30 -21.18 58.75
CA GLU A 21 -17.14 -22.42 58.66
C GLU A 21 -18.64 -22.47 59.05
N GLU A 22 -19.49 -22.95 58.11
CA GLU A 22 -20.32 -24.16 58.36
C GLU A 22 -20.66 -24.93 57.06
N GLN A 23 -21.22 -26.15 57.18
CA GLN A 23 -21.13 -27.21 56.14
C GLN A 23 -22.43 -27.50 55.35
N ARG A 24 -22.27 -28.37 54.32
CA ARG A 24 -23.21 -29.43 53.88
C ARG A 24 -24.38 -29.04 52.94
N LYS A 25 -24.23 -29.36 51.64
CA LYS A 25 -24.66 -30.65 51.04
C LYS A 25 -24.38 -30.73 49.52
N ARG A 26 -23.86 -31.88 49.06
CA ARG A 26 -23.74 -32.24 47.64
C ARG A 26 -25.06 -32.86 47.12
N ARG A 27 -25.48 -32.51 45.91
CA ARG A 27 -26.30 -33.35 45.01
C ARG A 27 -25.76 -33.21 43.57
N PRO A 28 -25.78 -34.27 42.74
CA PRO A 28 -25.11 -34.27 41.44
C PRO A 28 -26.01 -33.69 40.33
N VAL A 29 -25.50 -32.75 39.54
CA VAL A 29 -26.12 -32.34 38.28
C VAL A 29 -25.54 -33.17 37.15
N ARG A 30 -26.42 -33.70 36.29
CA ARG A 30 -26.08 -34.66 35.23
C ARG A 30 -25.14 -34.05 34.19
N ARG A 31 -24.17 -34.85 33.75
CA ARG A 31 -23.22 -34.57 32.68
C ARG A 31 -23.94 -34.51 31.33
N TRP A 32 -24.53 -33.37 30.99
CA TRP A 32 -24.99 -33.11 29.62
C TRP A 32 -23.78 -32.97 28.70
N GLN A 33 -23.56 -33.97 27.84
CA GLN A 33 -22.68 -33.82 26.70
C GLN A 33 -23.30 -32.79 25.75
N ARG A 34 -22.85 -31.54 25.86
CA ARG A 34 -23.08 -30.54 24.83
C ARG A 34 -22.29 -30.97 23.60
N ARG A 35 -22.93 -31.73 22.70
CA ARG A 35 -22.50 -31.80 21.29
C ARG A 35 -22.36 -30.36 20.84
N ARG A 36 -21.16 -29.94 20.41
CA ARG A 36 -21.07 -28.83 19.48
C ARG A 36 -21.78 -29.33 18.23
N ILE A 37 -22.95 -28.77 17.96
CA ILE A 37 -23.38 -28.63 16.58
C ILE A 37 -22.44 -27.54 16.05
N GLU A 38 -21.57 -27.92 15.12
CA GLU A 38 -20.89 -26.94 14.30
C GLU A 38 -21.99 -26.36 13.40
N GLU A 39 -22.33 -25.08 13.63
CA GLU A 39 -23.12 -24.31 12.67
C GLU A 39 -22.22 -24.10 11.45
N GLU A 40 -22.20 -25.10 10.57
CA GLU A 40 -21.69 -24.97 9.21
C GLU A 40 -22.45 -23.82 8.55
N GLN A 41 -21.74 -22.88 7.93
CA GLN A 41 -22.40 -21.83 7.16
C GLN A 41 -23.21 -22.49 6.04
N GLU A 42 -24.47 -22.07 5.88
CA GLU A 42 -25.21 -22.37 4.66
C GLU A 42 -24.43 -21.79 3.47
N GLU A 43 -23.95 -22.70 2.63
CA GLU A 43 -23.28 -22.36 1.39
C GLU A 43 -24.24 -21.59 0.48
N ALA A 44 -23.85 -20.40 0.04
CA ALA A 44 -24.68 -19.62 -0.88
C ALA A 44 -24.64 -20.28 -2.28
N VAL A 45 -25.70 -21.01 -2.64
CA VAL A 45 -25.81 -21.72 -3.91
C VAL A 45 -26.54 -20.85 -4.95
N PHE A 46 -25.84 -20.53 -6.02
CA PHE A 46 -26.35 -19.85 -7.21
C PHE A 46 -26.57 -20.86 -8.33
N ARG A 47 -27.61 -20.65 -9.16
CA ARG A 47 -27.96 -21.53 -10.28
C ARG A 47 -28.04 -20.71 -11.56
N GLU A 48 -27.32 -21.16 -12.59
CA GLU A 48 -27.26 -20.52 -13.90
C GLU A 48 -27.51 -21.55 -15.02
N VAL A 49 -28.02 -21.07 -16.15
CA VAL A 49 -28.09 -21.87 -17.40
C VAL A 49 -27.04 -21.31 -18.34
N VAL A 50 -26.19 -22.16 -18.90
CA VAL A 50 -25.09 -21.72 -19.78
C VAL A 50 -25.66 -21.04 -21.03
N SER A 51 -25.49 -19.71 -21.11
CA SER A 51 -25.91 -18.88 -22.24
C SER A 51 -24.73 -18.10 -22.82
N PHE A 52 -24.60 -18.13 -24.14
CA PHE A 52 -23.58 -17.40 -24.90
C PHE A 52 -24.07 -16.03 -25.41
N THR A 53 -25.18 -15.52 -24.88
CA THR A 53 -25.65 -14.15 -25.16
C THR A 53 -24.62 -13.11 -24.72
N ARG A 54 -24.35 -12.12 -25.58
CA ARG A 54 -23.43 -11.02 -25.26
C ARG A 54 -24.09 -10.04 -24.27
N ASP A 55 -23.61 -10.02 -23.03
CA ASP A 55 -23.80 -8.91 -22.08
C ASP A 55 -22.50 -8.08 -22.02
N PRO A 56 -22.42 -6.92 -22.72
CA PRO A 56 -21.21 -6.11 -22.76
C PRO A 56 -21.05 -5.30 -21.47
N LEU A 57 -19.94 -5.51 -20.76
CA LEU A 57 -19.61 -4.72 -19.57
C LEU A 57 -19.19 -3.29 -19.95
N PRO A 58 -19.45 -2.27 -19.10
CA PRO A 58 -19.10 -0.88 -19.40
C PRO A 58 -17.59 -0.68 -19.56
N ALA A 59 -17.17 -0.25 -20.76
CA ALA A 59 -15.76 -0.08 -21.11
C ALA A 59 -15.00 1.00 -20.29
N ARG A 60 -15.71 1.79 -19.46
CA ARG A 60 -15.11 2.68 -18.45
C ARG A 60 -14.47 1.89 -17.31
N TYR A 61 -15.11 0.81 -16.88
CA TYR A 61 -14.72 0.06 -15.68
C TYR A 61 -14.07 -1.30 -16.01
N TYR A 62 -14.18 -1.76 -17.25
CA TYR A 62 -13.70 -3.06 -17.68
C TYR A 62 -12.87 -2.97 -18.96
N ASP A 63 -11.76 -3.69 -18.96
CA ASP A 63 -10.96 -3.93 -20.15
C ASP A 63 -11.79 -4.64 -21.23
N LYS A 64 -11.70 -4.16 -22.48
CA LYS A 64 -12.60 -4.59 -23.57
C LYS A 64 -12.37 -6.04 -23.98
N ASP A 65 -11.13 -6.49 -23.92
CA ASP A 65 -10.72 -7.79 -24.44
C ASP A 65 -10.81 -8.85 -23.34
N THR A 66 -10.32 -8.54 -22.14
CA THR A 66 -10.23 -9.49 -21.02
C THR A 66 -11.39 -9.40 -20.03
N THR A 67 -12.20 -8.34 -20.02
CA THR A 67 -13.20 -8.04 -18.98
C THR A 67 -12.64 -7.94 -17.55
N LYS A 68 -11.32 -7.74 -17.39
CA LYS A 68 -10.72 -7.40 -16.10
C LYS A 68 -11.15 -6.00 -15.66
N PRO A 69 -11.42 -5.75 -14.37
CA PRO A 69 -11.77 -4.42 -13.89
C PRO A 69 -10.54 -3.50 -13.95
N VAL A 70 -10.74 -2.28 -14.42
CA VAL A 70 -9.68 -1.29 -14.67
C VAL A 70 -9.95 0.06 -14.02
N SER A 71 -8.86 0.75 -13.66
CA SER A 71 -8.87 2.17 -13.33
C SER A 71 -9.00 3.02 -14.59
N PHE A 72 -9.60 4.20 -14.43
CA PHE A 72 -10.02 5.07 -15.53
C PHE A 72 -9.79 6.55 -15.19
N TYR A 73 -9.96 7.39 -16.20
CA TYR A 73 -9.96 8.85 -16.13
C TYR A 73 -11.27 9.39 -16.73
N LEU A 74 -11.57 10.67 -16.52
CA LEU A 74 -12.68 11.34 -17.20
C LEU A 74 -12.09 12.36 -18.21
N PRO A 75 -12.27 12.17 -19.52
CA PRO A 75 -11.61 12.99 -20.55
C PRO A 75 -12.31 14.33 -20.81
N SER A 76 -13.53 14.52 -20.32
CA SER A 76 -14.36 15.70 -20.63
C SER A 76 -15.09 16.25 -19.41
N LEU A 77 -15.47 17.52 -19.49
CA LEU A 77 -16.28 18.18 -18.46
C LEU A 77 -17.68 17.57 -18.35
N GLU A 78 -18.24 17.08 -19.45
CA GLU A 78 -19.51 16.35 -19.47
C GLU A 78 -19.41 15.04 -18.67
N GLU A 79 -18.36 14.25 -18.90
CA GLU A 79 -18.15 13.01 -18.15
C GLU A 79 -17.86 13.26 -16.66
N LEU A 80 -17.18 14.36 -16.31
CA LEU A 80 -17.00 14.78 -14.91
C LEU A 80 -18.34 15.14 -14.25
N LEU A 81 -19.15 16.00 -14.89
CA LEU A 81 -20.40 16.49 -14.32
C LEU A 81 -21.48 15.40 -14.25
N ALA A 82 -21.47 14.45 -15.20
CA ALA A 82 -22.38 13.31 -15.24
C ALA A 82 -21.92 12.10 -14.40
N TRP A 83 -20.70 12.11 -13.86
CA TRP A 83 -20.23 10.99 -13.04
C TRP A 83 -20.98 10.90 -11.72
N THR A 84 -21.38 9.69 -11.34
CA THR A 84 -21.98 9.36 -10.05
C THR A 84 -21.40 8.03 -9.55
N PRO A 85 -21.29 7.84 -8.22
CA PRO A 85 -20.93 6.55 -7.64
C PRO A 85 -21.87 5.41 -8.05
N ASP A 86 -21.31 4.31 -8.55
CA ASP A 86 -22.04 3.09 -8.90
C ASP A 86 -21.32 1.82 -8.39
N ALA A 87 -21.95 0.65 -8.59
CA ALA A 87 -21.42 -0.63 -8.13
C ALA A 87 -20.12 -1.03 -8.86
N GLU A 88 -19.99 -0.72 -10.15
CA GLU A 88 -18.83 -1.07 -10.97
C GLU A 88 -17.63 -0.18 -10.61
N ALA A 89 -17.87 1.11 -10.35
CA ALA A 89 -16.87 2.05 -9.84
C ALA A 89 -16.27 1.57 -8.50
N SER A 90 -17.01 0.81 -7.70
CA SER A 90 -16.54 0.34 -6.39
C SER A 90 -15.27 -0.51 -6.44
N PHE A 91 -14.85 -1.04 -7.61
CA PHE A 91 -13.58 -1.75 -7.77
C PHE A 91 -12.37 -0.83 -7.53
N ASN A 92 -12.52 0.48 -7.78
CA ASN A 92 -11.47 1.49 -7.63
C ASN A 92 -11.40 2.12 -6.22
N VAL A 93 -12.18 1.65 -5.25
CA VAL A 93 -12.19 2.22 -3.89
C VAL A 93 -11.02 1.68 -3.07
N ALA A 94 -10.18 2.57 -2.52
CA ALA A 94 -9.02 2.16 -1.75
C ALA A 94 -9.39 1.45 -0.43
N LEU A 95 -8.61 0.40 -0.12
CA LEU A 95 -8.73 -0.41 1.09
C LEU A 95 -8.34 0.38 2.34
N GLU A 96 -7.15 0.97 2.26
CA GLU A 96 -6.41 1.50 3.39
C GLU A 96 -6.64 3.01 3.49
N PRO A 97 -7.09 3.54 4.64
CA PRO A 97 -6.95 4.97 4.89
C PRO A 97 -5.46 5.33 5.06
N LEU A 98 -5.11 6.56 4.68
CA LEU A 98 -3.78 7.14 4.82
C LEU A 98 -3.20 6.90 6.22
N LYS A 99 -2.07 6.19 6.33
CA LYS A 99 -1.44 5.91 7.63
C LYS A 99 -0.68 7.13 8.16
N CYS A 100 -0.76 7.34 9.48
CA CYS A 100 0.05 8.34 10.17
C CYS A 100 1.55 8.04 10.04
N ARG A 101 2.34 9.11 9.88
CA ARG A 101 3.81 9.10 9.90
C ARG A 101 4.37 10.22 10.75
N GLN A 102 5.63 10.08 11.13
CA GLN A 102 6.41 11.12 11.81
C GLN A 102 7.67 11.46 11.00
N PRO A 103 8.03 12.73 10.82
CA PRO A 103 7.17 13.92 11.04
C PRO A 103 5.90 13.89 10.15
N PRO A 104 4.77 14.46 10.60
CA PRO A 104 3.52 14.47 9.85
C PRO A 104 3.57 15.49 8.69
N LEU A 105 2.70 15.30 7.69
CA LEU A 105 2.59 16.19 6.52
C LEU A 105 2.31 17.66 6.92
N SER A 106 1.52 17.87 7.98
CA SER A 106 1.19 19.19 8.54
C SER A 106 2.36 19.92 9.23
N SER A 107 3.53 19.29 9.35
CA SER A 107 4.72 19.97 9.87
C SER A 107 5.27 21.01 8.88
N GLN A 108 5.96 22.03 9.41
CA GLN A 108 6.52 23.15 8.65
C GLN A 108 7.92 22.86 8.06
N ARG A 109 8.31 21.59 7.97
CA ARG A 109 9.59 21.24 7.33
C ARG A 109 9.46 21.25 5.80
N PRO A 110 10.58 21.40 5.07
CA PRO A 110 10.67 21.02 3.67
C PRO A 110 10.08 19.62 3.38
N ARG A 111 9.20 19.55 2.38
CA ARG A 111 8.51 18.33 1.91
C ARG A 111 9.05 17.87 0.55
N THR A 112 8.78 16.63 0.18
CA THR A 112 9.09 16.07 -1.16
C THR A 112 7.81 15.55 -1.81
N LEU A 113 7.41 16.17 -2.91
CA LEU A 113 6.37 15.71 -3.80
C LEU A 113 7.01 14.93 -4.95
N LEU A 114 6.42 13.79 -5.32
CA LEU A 114 6.77 13.00 -6.49
C LEU A 114 5.60 13.08 -7.48
N CYS A 115 5.79 13.79 -8.59
CA CYS A 115 4.82 13.86 -9.69
C CYS A 115 5.28 12.90 -10.78
N HIS A 116 4.67 11.71 -10.85
CA HIS A 116 5.36 10.54 -11.38
C HIS A 116 5.61 10.57 -12.90
N ASP A 117 4.69 11.17 -13.66
CA ASP A 117 4.69 11.33 -15.14
C ASP A 117 5.43 10.19 -15.86
N MET A 118 4.73 9.07 -15.99
CA MET A 118 5.29 7.78 -16.42
C MET A 118 4.58 7.28 -17.69
N MET A 119 5.20 7.52 -18.86
CA MET A 119 4.68 7.15 -20.19
C MET A 119 3.18 7.43 -20.42
N GLY A 120 2.66 8.54 -19.89
CA GLY A 120 1.24 8.94 -20.04
C GLY A 120 0.24 8.27 -19.08
N GLY A 121 0.68 7.36 -18.22
CA GLY A 121 -0.16 6.70 -17.21
C GLY A 121 -1.09 5.60 -17.75
N TYR A 122 -1.84 4.98 -16.84
CA TYR A 122 -2.78 3.87 -17.07
C TYR A 122 -2.20 2.74 -17.95
N LEU A 123 -1.02 2.26 -17.54
CA LEU A 123 -0.32 1.13 -18.14
C LEU A 123 -0.87 -0.18 -17.54
N ASP A 124 0.00 -1.11 -17.14
CA ASP A 124 -0.37 -2.30 -16.37
C ASP A 124 -0.95 -1.99 -14.98
N ASP A 125 -0.66 -0.80 -14.43
CA ASP A 125 -1.15 -0.33 -13.14
C ASP A 125 -2.65 0.00 -13.13
N LYS A 126 -3.28 0.12 -14.32
CA LYS A 126 -4.74 0.22 -14.43
C LYS A 126 -5.46 -1.07 -14.02
N PHE A 127 -4.82 -2.25 -14.11
CA PHE A 127 -5.50 -3.52 -13.83
C PHE A 127 -5.67 -3.72 -12.32
N ILE A 128 -6.91 -3.53 -11.84
CA ILE A 128 -7.23 -3.45 -10.40
C ILE A 128 -6.89 -4.72 -9.64
N GLN A 129 -6.99 -5.88 -10.29
CA GLN A 129 -6.67 -7.20 -9.76
C GLN A 129 -5.27 -7.69 -10.17
N GLY A 130 -4.46 -6.80 -10.73
CA GLY A 130 -3.13 -7.07 -11.27
C GLY A 130 -3.11 -7.62 -12.70
N SER A 131 -1.90 -7.65 -13.27
CA SER A 131 -1.60 -8.17 -14.60
C SER A 131 -0.40 -9.13 -14.55
N ALA A 132 -0.04 -9.71 -15.70
CA ALA A 132 1.12 -10.59 -15.88
C ALA A 132 2.35 -9.83 -16.42
N ALA A 133 2.49 -8.53 -16.09
CA ALA A 133 3.57 -7.69 -16.58
C ALA A 133 4.94 -8.21 -16.17
N GLN A 134 5.84 -8.40 -17.13
CA GLN A 134 7.21 -8.89 -16.88
C GLN A 134 8.12 -7.82 -16.26
N ASN A 135 8.14 -6.62 -16.87
CA ASN A 135 9.03 -5.51 -16.48
C ASN A 135 8.22 -4.22 -16.24
N PRO A 136 7.23 -4.21 -15.32
CA PRO A 136 6.42 -3.03 -15.01
C PRO A 136 7.25 -1.94 -14.31
N TYR A 137 6.77 -0.69 -14.37
CA TYR A 137 7.30 0.37 -13.50
C TYR A 137 6.86 0.11 -12.05
N CYS A 138 7.82 0.12 -11.12
CA CYS A 138 7.57 -0.08 -9.70
C CYS A 138 8.36 0.95 -8.88
N PHE A 139 7.65 1.82 -8.15
CA PHE A 139 8.23 2.76 -7.21
C PHE A 139 8.11 2.22 -5.79
N TYR A 140 9.20 2.33 -5.01
CA TYR A 140 9.29 1.72 -3.68
C TYR A 140 10.05 2.55 -2.62
N HIS A 141 10.46 3.79 -2.92
CA HIS A 141 11.17 4.68 -1.97
C HIS A 141 10.21 5.62 -1.21
N TRP A 142 9.03 5.14 -0.83
CA TRP A 142 7.95 5.92 -0.20
C TRP A 142 8.35 6.64 1.09
N GLN A 143 9.33 6.12 1.82
CA GLN A 143 9.88 6.74 3.02
C GLN A 143 10.50 8.13 2.76
N CYS A 144 10.93 8.39 1.52
CA CYS A 144 11.62 9.62 1.12
C CYS A 144 10.66 10.72 0.62
N ILE A 145 9.36 10.41 0.49
CA ILE A 145 8.36 11.34 -0.07
C ILE A 145 7.16 11.58 0.86
N ASP A 146 6.58 12.76 0.71
CA ASP A 146 5.41 13.26 1.44
C ASP A 146 4.12 13.06 0.64
N ILE A 147 4.18 13.39 -0.66
CA ILE A 147 3.05 13.44 -1.58
C ILE A 147 3.44 12.70 -2.87
N PHE A 148 2.53 11.89 -3.39
CA PHE A 148 2.61 11.25 -4.71
C PHE A 148 1.46 11.78 -5.58
N VAL A 149 1.78 12.28 -6.77
CA VAL A 149 0.78 12.76 -7.74
C VAL A 149 0.72 11.77 -8.90
N TYR A 150 -0.45 11.17 -9.09
CA TYR A 150 -0.74 10.42 -10.30
C TYR A 150 -1.06 11.41 -11.41
N PHE A 151 -0.11 11.57 -12.32
CA PHE A 151 -0.12 12.53 -13.42
C PHE A 151 -0.37 11.80 -14.74
N SER A 152 -1.28 12.35 -15.53
CA SER A 152 -1.51 11.98 -16.93
C SER A 152 -2.08 13.20 -17.67
N HIS A 153 -2.11 13.17 -18.99
CA HIS A 153 -2.65 14.24 -19.83
C HIS A 153 -4.18 14.13 -20.05
N HIS A 154 -4.90 13.48 -19.13
CA HIS A 154 -6.36 13.37 -19.14
C HIS A 154 -6.98 14.38 -18.18
N LEU A 155 -8.01 15.11 -18.66
CA LEU A 155 -8.66 16.23 -17.96
C LEU A 155 -8.88 15.98 -16.46
N VAL A 156 -9.43 14.82 -16.11
CA VAL A 156 -9.55 14.35 -14.73
C VAL A 156 -8.86 12.99 -14.59
N THR A 157 -7.65 13.02 -14.06
CA THR A 157 -6.82 11.86 -13.76
C THR A 157 -7.13 11.34 -12.35
N ILE A 158 -7.84 10.21 -12.26
CA ILE A 158 -8.12 9.50 -11.01
C ILE A 158 -6.99 8.49 -10.74
N PRO A 159 -6.24 8.58 -9.62
CA PRO A 159 -5.15 7.65 -9.34
C PRO A 159 -5.62 6.18 -9.35
N PRO A 160 -4.96 5.26 -10.07
CA PRO A 160 -5.27 3.85 -9.99
C PRO A 160 -5.19 3.36 -8.55
N VAL A 161 -6.21 2.60 -8.12
CA VAL A 161 -6.37 2.16 -6.73
C VAL A 161 -5.16 1.35 -6.21
N GLY A 162 -4.39 0.75 -7.13
CA GLY A 162 -3.09 0.17 -6.86
C GLY A 162 -2.13 1.12 -6.16
N TRP A 163 -1.93 2.32 -6.72
CA TRP A 163 -1.04 3.34 -6.17
C TRP A 163 -1.60 3.95 -4.90
N THR A 164 -2.91 4.22 -4.83
CA THR A 164 -3.57 4.74 -3.62
C THR A 164 -3.36 3.80 -2.43
N ASN A 165 -3.58 2.49 -2.61
CA ASN A 165 -3.33 1.48 -1.58
C ASN A 165 -1.85 1.40 -1.18
N ALA A 166 -0.93 1.43 -2.14
CA ALA A 166 0.51 1.38 -1.87
C ALA A 166 0.99 2.59 -1.07
N ALA A 167 0.65 3.79 -1.53
CA ALA A 167 1.02 5.06 -0.91
C ALA A 167 0.38 5.23 0.48
N HIS A 168 -0.93 4.98 0.62
CA HIS A 168 -1.62 5.10 1.91
C HIS A 168 -1.06 4.16 2.96
N ARG A 169 -0.72 2.92 2.58
CA ARG A 169 -0.04 1.95 3.45
C ARG A 169 1.32 2.49 3.93
N HIS A 170 2.07 3.14 3.05
CA HIS A 170 3.30 3.88 3.37
C HIS A 170 3.06 5.29 3.93
N GLY A 171 1.83 5.69 4.25
CA GLY A 171 1.47 7.00 4.80
C GLY A 171 1.75 8.20 3.90
N VAL A 172 1.91 7.97 2.59
CA VAL A 172 2.13 9.00 1.56
C VAL A 172 0.78 9.49 1.04
N CYS A 173 0.63 10.81 0.98
CA CYS A 173 -0.57 11.46 0.48
C CYS A 173 -0.66 11.30 -1.05
N VAL A 174 -1.84 10.97 -1.59
CA VAL A 174 -2.05 10.72 -3.03
C VAL A 174 -2.97 11.75 -3.66
N LEU A 175 -2.50 12.44 -4.69
CA LEU A 175 -3.29 13.37 -5.48
C LEU A 175 -3.56 12.82 -6.89
N GLY A 176 -4.78 13.02 -7.36
CA GLY A 176 -5.10 13.02 -8.79
C GLY A 176 -4.64 14.31 -9.46
N THR A 177 -4.87 14.40 -10.76
CA THR A 177 -4.54 15.59 -11.56
C THR A 177 -5.78 16.09 -12.30
N PHE A 178 -6.09 17.38 -12.17
CA PHE A 178 -6.98 18.10 -13.08
C PHE A 178 -6.10 18.92 -14.02
N ILE A 179 -6.12 18.63 -15.32
CA ILE A 179 -5.23 19.27 -16.30
C ILE A 179 -5.98 19.81 -17.52
N ALA A 180 -5.72 21.06 -17.87
CA ALA A 180 -6.33 21.75 -19.00
C ALA A 180 -5.26 22.31 -19.94
N GLU A 181 -4.86 21.49 -20.92
CA GLU A 181 -3.86 21.83 -21.93
C GLU A 181 -4.47 22.22 -23.28
N TRP A 182 -3.70 22.97 -24.08
CA TRP A 182 -4.00 23.31 -25.47
C TRP A 182 -5.29 24.14 -25.65
N LYS A 183 -5.71 24.30 -26.91
CA LYS A 183 -6.93 25.05 -27.26
C LYS A 183 -8.20 24.42 -26.68
N GLU A 184 -8.20 23.11 -26.46
CA GLU A 184 -9.35 22.39 -25.92
C GLU A 184 -9.48 22.58 -24.41
N GLY A 185 -8.37 22.48 -23.64
CA GLY A 185 -8.34 22.83 -22.22
C GLY A 185 -8.83 24.25 -21.96
N GLY A 186 -8.42 25.22 -22.79
CA GLY A 186 -8.93 26.60 -22.70
C GLY A 186 -10.45 26.69 -22.84
N ARG A 187 -11.03 26.02 -23.85
CA ARG A 187 -12.50 25.98 -24.03
C ARG A 187 -13.21 25.36 -22.83
N LEU A 188 -12.68 24.27 -22.30
CA LEU A 188 -13.23 23.58 -21.12
C LEU A 188 -13.18 24.51 -19.89
N CYS A 189 -12.06 25.19 -19.66
CA CYS A 189 -11.92 26.17 -18.59
C CYS A 189 -12.90 27.35 -18.73
N GLU A 190 -13.04 27.95 -19.93
CA GLU A 190 -14.04 29.01 -20.15
C GLU A 190 -15.47 28.53 -19.79
N ALA A 191 -15.83 27.29 -20.15
CA ALA A 191 -17.18 26.77 -19.95
C ALA A 191 -17.62 26.72 -18.48
N PHE A 192 -16.72 26.49 -17.51
CA PHE A 192 -17.06 26.46 -16.08
C PHE A 192 -16.54 27.67 -15.28
N LEU A 193 -15.43 28.29 -15.69
CA LEU A 193 -14.86 29.44 -14.99
C LEU A 193 -15.44 30.78 -15.46
N ALA A 194 -15.77 30.97 -16.74
CA ALA A 194 -16.43 32.19 -17.20
C ALA A 194 -17.96 32.18 -16.99
N GLY A 195 -18.50 31.06 -16.50
CA GLY A 195 -19.88 30.89 -16.09
C GLY A 195 -20.21 31.59 -14.77
N ASP A 196 -21.36 31.23 -14.19
CA ASP A 196 -21.74 31.70 -12.85
C ASP A 196 -21.00 30.94 -11.73
N GLU A 197 -21.19 31.37 -10.48
CA GLU A 197 -20.59 30.71 -9.31
C GLU A 197 -20.97 29.22 -9.20
N ARG A 198 -22.19 28.84 -9.62
CA ARG A 198 -22.65 27.44 -9.56
C ARG A 198 -21.89 26.55 -10.53
N SER A 199 -21.45 27.10 -11.66
CA SER A 199 -20.70 26.38 -12.69
C SER A 199 -19.38 25.85 -12.16
N TYR A 200 -18.57 26.69 -11.49
CA TYR A 200 -17.31 26.22 -10.89
C TYR A 200 -17.52 25.45 -9.58
N GLN A 201 -18.59 25.73 -8.81
CA GLN A 201 -18.95 24.93 -7.64
C GLN A 201 -19.28 23.49 -8.04
N ALA A 202 -20.06 23.27 -9.10
CA ALA A 202 -20.41 21.93 -9.57
C ALA A 202 -19.18 21.09 -9.99
N VAL A 203 -18.19 21.71 -10.65
CA VAL A 203 -16.91 21.07 -10.97
C VAL A 203 -16.14 20.72 -9.70
N ALA A 204 -16.03 21.65 -8.76
CA ALA A 204 -15.34 21.42 -7.51
C ALA A 204 -16.00 20.32 -6.65
N ASP A 205 -17.34 20.33 -6.54
CA ASP A 205 -18.11 19.34 -5.79
C ASP A 205 -17.93 17.93 -6.38
N GLN A 206 -17.86 17.80 -7.72
CA GLN A 206 -17.55 16.52 -8.37
C GLN A 206 -16.12 16.05 -8.10
N LEU A 207 -15.12 16.94 -8.17
CA LEU A 207 -13.74 16.60 -7.80
C LEU A 207 -13.62 16.15 -6.33
N VAL A 208 -14.40 16.75 -5.43
CA VAL A 208 -14.49 16.31 -4.02
C VAL A 208 -15.19 14.95 -3.89
N LEU A 209 -16.31 14.73 -4.60
CA LEU A 209 -17.05 13.47 -4.57
C LEU A 209 -16.20 12.29 -5.07
N ILE A 210 -15.45 12.49 -6.16
CA ILE A 210 -14.52 11.52 -6.72
C ILE A 210 -13.41 11.17 -5.71
N ALA A 211 -12.75 12.18 -5.13
CA ALA A 211 -11.71 11.98 -4.13
C ALA A 211 -12.23 11.25 -2.87
N GLN A 212 -13.40 11.64 -2.38
CA GLN A 212 -14.06 11.02 -1.23
C GLN A 212 -14.47 9.56 -1.51
N PHE A 213 -15.05 9.28 -2.68
CA PHE A 213 -15.55 7.95 -3.01
C PHE A 213 -14.42 6.94 -3.23
N PHE A 214 -13.43 7.29 -4.07
CA PHE A 214 -12.27 6.42 -4.32
C PHE A 214 -11.23 6.43 -3.19
N ARG A 215 -11.33 7.41 -2.28
CA ARG A 215 -10.49 7.60 -1.10
C ARG A 215 -9.03 7.87 -1.45
N PHE A 216 -8.80 8.93 -2.22
CA PHE A 216 -7.50 9.59 -2.36
C PHE A 216 -7.60 11.04 -1.87
N ASP A 217 -6.46 11.71 -1.69
CA ASP A 217 -6.35 12.86 -0.81
C ASP A 217 -6.52 14.23 -1.51
N GLY A 218 -6.77 14.27 -2.82
CA GLY A 218 -7.04 15.53 -3.52
C GLY A 218 -6.38 15.67 -4.88
N TRP A 219 -5.98 16.90 -5.23
CA TRP A 219 -5.76 17.29 -6.62
C TRP A 219 -4.57 18.23 -6.83
N LEU A 220 -3.75 17.92 -7.84
CA LEU A 220 -2.96 18.92 -8.55
C LEU A 220 -3.85 19.58 -9.62
N ILE A 221 -3.94 20.91 -9.61
CA ILE A 221 -4.65 21.71 -10.62
C ILE A 221 -3.60 22.35 -11.54
N ASN A 222 -3.61 21.97 -12.82
CA ASN A 222 -2.72 22.50 -13.85
C ASN A 222 -3.52 23.07 -15.03
N ILE A 223 -3.49 24.39 -15.24
CA ILE A 223 -4.20 25.05 -16.35
C ILE A 223 -3.17 25.66 -17.29
N GLU A 224 -2.74 24.91 -18.30
CA GLU A 224 -1.78 25.36 -19.32
C GLU A 224 -2.46 25.98 -20.54
N SER A 225 -3.59 26.63 -20.30
CA SER A 225 -4.45 27.24 -21.33
C SER A 225 -4.75 28.69 -20.98
N SER A 226 -4.68 29.60 -21.97
CA SER A 226 -4.98 31.01 -21.72
C SER A 226 -6.47 31.21 -21.44
N LEU A 227 -6.76 32.05 -20.45
CA LEU A 227 -8.09 32.33 -19.92
C LEU A 227 -8.52 33.77 -20.20
N SER A 228 -9.83 33.98 -20.36
CA SER A 228 -10.47 35.29 -20.39
C SER A 228 -10.39 35.98 -19.02
N PRO A 229 -10.55 37.32 -18.96
CA PRO A 229 -10.63 38.05 -17.69
C PRO A 229 -11.72 37.54 -16.75
N ALA A 230 -12.84 37.02 -17.29
CA ALA A 230 -13.91 36.42 -16.52
C ALA A 230 -13.46 35.06 -15.91
N ALA A 231 -12.91 34.18 -16.75
CA ALA A 231 -12.43 32.86 -16.30
C ALA A 231 -11.30 32.96 -15.26
N VAL A 232 -10.26 33.76 -15.51
CA VAL A 232 -9.15 33.91 -14.55
C VAL A 232 -9.59 34.57 -13.24
N GLY A 233 -10.55 35.50 -13.30
CA GLY A 233 -11.15 36.11 -12.10
C GLY A 233 -11.85 35.10 -11.18
N ASN A 234 -12.36 34.01 -11.75
CA ASN A 234 -13.05 32.94 -11.03
C ASN A 234 -12.14 31.76 -10.62
N VAL A 235 -10.86 31.71 -11.04
CA VAL A 235 -9.91 30.69 -10.54
C VAL A 235 -9.67 30.80 -9.02
N PRO A 236 -9.39 31.99 -8.42
CA PRO A 236 -9.23 32.12 -6.98
C PRO A 236 -10.43 31.68 -6.11
N PRO A 237 -11.71 32.02 -6.42
CA PRO A 237 -12.84 31.49 -5.66
C PRO A 237 -13.08 29.99 -5.94
N PHE A 238 -12.86 29.48 -7.16
CA PHE A 238 -12.91 28.04 -7.45
C PHE A 238 -11.91 27.26 -6.58
N LEU A 239 -10.64 27.68 -6.54
CA LEU A 239 -9.60 27.03 -5.73
C LEU A 239 -9.93 27.06 -4.23
N ARG A 240 -10.43 28.19 -3.70
CA ARG A 240 -10.86 28.29 -2.29
C ARG A 240 -12.05 27.40 -1.98
N TYR A 241 -13.04 27.35 -2.87
CA TYR A 241 -14.23 26.52 -2.69
C TYR A 241 -13.83 25.02 -2.72
N LEU A 242 -13.09 24.58 -3.74
CA LEU A 242 -12.56 23.22 -3.85
C LEU A 242 -11.74 22.82 -2.62
N SER A 243 -10.79 23.68 -2.20
CA SER A 243 -9.97 23.43 -1.00
C SER A 243 -10.81 23.30 0.27
N THR A 244 -11.82 24.15 0.44
CA THR A 244 -12.71 24.16 1.61
C THR A 244 -13.61 22.92 1.64
N GLN A 245 -14.21 22.53 0.52
CA GLN A 245 -15.08 21.36 0.46
C GLN A 245 -14.29 20.05 0.56
N LEU A 246 -13.11 19.96 -0.07
CA LEU A 246 -12.24 18.80 0.05
C LEU A 246 -11.85 18.55 1.51
N CYS A 247 -11.36 19.56 2.24
CA CYS A 247 -11.01 19.43 3.66
C CYS A 247 -12.17 19.06 4.59
N ARG A 248 -13.43 19.27 4.17
CA ARG A 248 -14.62 18.83 4.92
C ARG A 248 -14.94 17.35 4.71
N GLN A 249 -14.66 16.81 3.52
CA GLN A 249 -15.03 15.45 3.12
C GLN A 249 -13.86 14.44 3.19
N VAL A 250 -12.63 14.93 3.04
CA VAL A 250 -11.38 14.17 2.98
C VAL A 250 -10.41 14.74 4.02
N PRO A 251 -10.24 14.07 5.19
CA PRO A 251 -9.39 14.57 6.27
C PRO A 251 -7.92 14.73 5.84
N GLY A 252 -7.41 15.97 5.90
CA GLY A 252 -6.05 16.30 5.47
C GLY A 252 -5.89 16.47 3.96
N GLY A 253 -6.99 16.55 3.20
CA GLY A 253 -6.94 16.64 1.75
C GLY A 253 -6.27 17.92 1.22
N LEU A 254 -5.63 17.82 0.06
CA LEU A 254 -4.80 18.89 -0.51
C LEU A 254 -5.24 19.31 -1.91
N VAL A 255 -5.00 20.59 -2.20
CA VAL A 255 -5.20 21.19 -3.52
C VAL A 255 -3.96 22.00 -3.83
N LEU A 256 -3.22 21.61 -4.87
CA LEU A 256 -1.99 22.26 -5.29
C LEU A 256 -2.22 22.95 -6.63
N TRP A 257 -1.71 24.18 -6.78
CA TRP A 257 -1.76 24.93 -8.04
C TRP A 257 -0.40 24.89 -8.75
N TYR A 258 -0.38 24.60 -10.05
CA TYR A 258 0.83 24.64 -10.87
C TYR A 258 1.05 26.02 -11.52
N ASP A 259 2.28 26.53 -11.44
CA ASP A 259 2.75 27.82 -11.97
C ASP A 259 2.63 27.92 -13.50
N SER A 260 1.43 28.24 -13.98
CA SER A 260 1.04 28.20 -15.40
C SER A 260 0.40 29.51 -15.85
N VAL A 261 -0.90 29.70 -15.56
CA VAL A 261 -1.62 30.96 -15.79
C VAL A 261 -1.27 31.98 -14.70
N VAL A 262 -1.00 33.22 -15.12
CA VAL A 262 -0.88 34.40 -14.25
C VAL A 262 -2.20 35.15 -14.11
N SER A 263 -2.31 36.08 -13.16
CA SER A 263 -3.50 36.89 -12.86
C SER A 263 -4.14 37.65 -14.03
N SER A 264 -3.41 37.83 -15.14
CA SER A 264 -3.94 38.41 -16.40
C SER A 264 -4.65 37.41 -17.32
N GLY A 265 -4.68 36.12 -16.97
CA GLY A 265 -5.22 35.02 -17.79
C GLY A 265 -4.23 34.43 -18.80
N GLN A 266 -3.03 35.02 -18.94
CA GLN A 266 -2.00 34.52 -19.85
C GLN A 266 -1.24 33.33 -19.26
N VAL A 267 -0.91 32.32 -20.07
CA VAL A 267 0.01 31.24 -19.68
C VAL A 267 1.45 31.79 -19.71
N LYS A 268 2.06 31.93 -18.54
CA LYS A 268 3.41 32.44 -18.33
C LYS A 268 3.99 31.83 -17.05
N TRP A 269 4.65 30.68 -17.18
CA TRP A 269 5.43 30.07 -16.09
C TRP A 269 6.44 31.08 -15.51
N GLN A 270 6.28 31.45 -14.25
CA GLN A 270 7.17 32.44 -13.60
C GLN A 270 8.48 31.80 -13.13
N ASN A 271 8.47 30.49 -12.87
CA ASN A 271 9.52 29.74 -12.18
C ASN A 271 9.72 30.19 -10.72
N GLU A 272 8.77 30.96 -10.18
CA GLU A 272 8.79 31.51 -8.83
C GLU A 272 7.38 31.85 -8.36
N LEU A 273 7.15 31.87 -7.04
CA LEU A 273 6.02 32.53 -6.43
C LEU A 273 6.28 34.06 -6.40
N ASN A 274 5.47 34.84 -7.11
CA ASN A 274 5.55 36.29 -7.16
C ASN A 274 4.15 36.94 -7.26
N GLU A 275 4.08 38.26 -7.36
CA GLU A 275 2.82 39.03 -7.38
C GLU A 275 1.85 38.62 -8.52
N GLN A 276 2.35 38.02 -9.60
CA GLN A 276 1.52 37.62 -10.75
C GLN A 276 0.75 36.30 -10.53
N ASN A 277 1.23 35.41 -9.64
CA ASN A 277 0.63 34.09 -9.38
C ASN A 277 0.26 33.85 -7.91
N ARG A 278 0.70 34.71 -6.98
CA ARG A 278 0.41 34.65 -5.54
C ARG A 278 -1.08 34.54 -5.19
N ILE A 279 -1.96 35.18 -5.96
CA ILE A 279 -3.42 35.10 -5.74
C ILE A 279 -3.97 33.66 -5.81
N PHE A 280 -3.34 32.78 -6.58
CA PHE A 280 -3.70 31.37 -6.67
C PHE A 280 -3.15 30.58 -5.47
N PHE A 281 -1.89 30.81 -5.09
CA PHE A 281 -1.28 30.23 -3.89
C PHE A 281 -2.04 30.57 -2.60
N ASP A 282 -2.44 31.83 -2.43
CA ASP A 282 -3.26 32.29 -1.30
C ASP A 282 -4.70 31.73 -1.33
N SER A 283 -5.08 31.06 -2.42
CA SER A 283 -6.40 30.43 -2.62
C SER A 283 -6.42 28.90 -2.51
N CYS A 284 -5.27 28.23 -2.33
CA CYS A 284 -5.18 26.77 -2.22
C CYS A 284 -4.13 26.31 -1.19
N HIS A 285 -3.97 24.99 -1.01
CA HIS A 285 -3.09 24.43 0.03
C HIS A 285 -1.60 24.52 -0.28
N GLY A 286 -1.21 24.59 -1.56
CA GLY A 286 0.20 24.80 -1.93
C GLY A 286 0.40 25.14 -3.41
N PHE A 287 1.63 25.49 -3.74
CA PHE A 287 2.05 25.98 -5.05
C PHE A 287 3.20 25.12 -5.60
N PHE A 288 3.10 24.69 -6.86
CA PHE A 288 4.12 23.93 -7.56
C PHE A 288 4.72 24.84 -8.63
N THR A 289 5.99 25.24 -8.48
CA THR A 289 6.68 26.10 -9.46
C THR A 289 7.01 25.35 -10.74
N ASN A 290 7.13 26.07 -11.86
CA ASN A 290 7.78 25.51 -13.05
C ASN A 290 9.28 25.22 -12.80
N TYR A 291 9.88 24.42 -13.67
CA TYR A 291 11.21 23.80 -13.48
C TYR A 291 12.41 24.70 -13.87
N ASN A 292 12.21 25.74 -14.69
CA ASN A 292 13.30 26.54 -15.28
C ASN A 292 13.76 27.70 -14.37
N TRP A 293 13.74 27.49 -13.06
CA TRP A 293 14.19 28.46 -12.07
C TRP A 293 15.72 28.53 -11.98
N ARG A 294 16.21 29.51 -11.23
CA ARG A 294 17.62 29.72 -10.87
C ARG A 294 17.70 30.15 -9.41
N GLU A 295 18.88 30.14 -8.80
CA GLU A 295 19.03 30.46 -7.38
C GLU A 295 18.45 31.83 -7.01
N GLU A 296 18.54 32.84 -7.89
CA GLU A 296 17.99 34.18 -7.63
C GLU A 296 16.46 34.21 -7.57
N HIS A 297 15.77 33.19 -8.13
CA HIS A 297 14.33 33.00 -7.97
C HIS A 297 14.00 32.46 -6.58
N LEU A 298 14.84 31.56 -6.04
CA LEU A 298 14.68 31.04 -4.67
C LEU A 298 14.80 32.19 -3.66
N ASP A 299 15.82 33.04 -3.80
CA ASP A 299 16.03 34.23 -2.96
C ASP A 299 14.78 35.13 -2.91
N ARG A 300 14.19 35.45 -4.08
CA ARG A 300 12.98 36.29 -4.16
C ARG A 300 11.76 35.60 -3.56
N MET A 301 11.61 34.29 -3.75
CA MET A 301 10.49 33.54 -3.19
C MET A 301 10.48 33.50 -1.65
N VAL A 302 11.63 33.60 -0.97
CA VAL A 302 11.69 33.50 0.51
C VAL A 302 10.76 34.52 1.17
N ALA A 303 10.76 35.76 0.68
CA ALA A 303 9.90 36.83 1.18
C ALA A 303 8.43 36.68 0.76
N GLN A 304 8.17 36.12 -0.43
CA GLN A 304 6.81 35.93 -0.96
C GLN A 304 6.07 34.78 -0.27
N ALA A 305 6.76 33.68 0.04
CA ALA A 305 6.18 32.51 0.70
C ALA A 305 5.95 32.70 2.20
N GLY A 306 6.82 33.48 2.87
CA GLY A 306 6.72 33.78 4.30
C GLY A 306 6.65 32.50 5.17
N GLU A 307 5.65 32.43 6.04
CA GLU A 307 5.38 31.27 6.91
C GLU A 307 4.94 30.02 6.14
N ARG A 308 4.39 30.16 4.93
CA ARG A 308 3.93 29.04 4.08
C ARG A 308 5.05 28.47 3.20
N ARG A 309 6.31 28.59 3.60
CA ARG A 309 7.47 28.13 2.82
C ARG A 309 7.44 26.63 2.50
N ALA A 310 6.92 25.82 3.42
CA ALA A 310 6.74 24.38 3.23
C ALA A 310 5.62 24.03 2.22
N ASP A 311 4.74 24.98 1.88
CA ASP A 311 3.66 24.81 0.90
C ASP A 311 4.08 25.21 -0.52
N VAL A 312 5.30 25.74 -0.71
CA VAL A 312 5.89 26.02 -2.03
C VAL A 312 6.81 24.87 -2.42
N TYR A 313 6.37 24.08 -3.39
CA TYR A 313 7.06 22.94 -3.97
C TYR A 313 7.81 23.39 -5.22
N VAL A 314 9.11 23.61 -5.10
CA VAL A 314 9.94 24.03 -6.23
C VAL A 314 10.13 22.84 -7.18
N GLY A 315 9.73 23.02 -8.43
CA GLY A 315 9.74 21.99 -9.45
C GLY A 315 11.15 21.58 -9.88
N VAL A 316 11.38 20.28 -10.05
CA VAL A 316 12.60 19.72 -10.62
C VAL A 316 12.20 18.72 -11.70
N ASP A 317 12.44 19.05 -12.98
CA ASP A 317 12.24 18.10 -14.07
C ASP A 317 13.39 17.08 -14.10
N VAL A 318 13.07 15.83 -13.78
CA VAL A 318 14.06 14.74 -13.73
C VAL A 318 14.52 14.33 -15.13
N PHE A 319 13.78 14.63 -16.21
CA PHE A 319 14.31 14.45 -17.58
C PHE A 319 15.39 15.48 -17.95
N ALA A 320 15.48 16.60 -17.22
CA ALA A 320 16.31 17.76 -17.53
C ALA A 320 15.96 18.44 -18.87
N ARG A 321 14.67 18.62 -19.17
CA ARG A 321 14.19 19.35 -20.36
C ARG A 321 14.35 20.85 -20.15
N GLY A 322 15.09 21.51 -21.06
CA GLY A 322 15.32 22.95 -21.01
C GLY A 322 16.44 23.38 -20.04
N ASN A 323 16.35 24.61 -19.53
CA ASN A 323 17.41 25.24 -18.74
C ASN A 323 17.19 25.03 -17.23
N VAL A 324 17.33 23.79 -16.77
CA VAL A 324 17.21 23.43 -15.34
C VAL A 324 18.57 23.46 -14.62
N VAL A 325 18.55 23.59 -13.29
CA VAL A 325 19.76 23.50 -12.43
C VAL A 325 20.39 22.10 -12.46
N GLY A 326 19.55 21.06 -12.49
CA GLY A 326 19.97 19.67 -12.56
C GLY A 326 18.78 18.72 -12.57
N GLY A 327 18.80 17.75 -13.48
CA GLY A 327 17.89 16.61 -13.51
C GLY A 327 18.70 15.33 -13.66
N GLN A 328 18.06 14.22 -14.04
CA GLN A 328 18.71 12.91 -14.24
C GLN A 328 19.45 12.49 -12.95
N PHE A 329 20.64 11.87 -13.02
CA PHE A 329 21.46 11.61 -11.82
C PHE A 329 21.97 12.89 -11.12
N ASP A 330 21.91 14.05 -11.77
CA ASP A 330 22.27 15.36 -11.23
C ASP A 330 21.12 16.08 -10.48
N THR A 331 19.95 15.44 -10.36
CA THR A 331 18.77 15.93 -9.60
C THR A 331 19.11 16.35 -8.16
N HIS A 332 20.16 15.77 -7.56
CA HIS A 332 20.66 16.13 -6.24
C HIS A 332 21.09 17.61 -6.13
N LYS A 333 21.61 18.21 -7.22
CA LYS A 333 22.04 19.63 -7.27
C LYS A 333 20.85 20.58 -7.11
N SER A 334 19.74 20.25 -7.76
CA SER A 334 18.48 20.99 -7.62
C SER A 334 17.93 20.88 -6.20
N LEU A 335 17.89 19.66 -5.63
CA LEU A 335 17.45 19.48 -4.25
C LEU A 335 18.32 20.23 -3.24
N GLU A 336 19.64 20.27 -3.44
CA GLU A 336 20.56 21.00 -2.57
C GLU A 336 20.19 22.49 -2.46
N LEU A 337 20.02 23.17 -3.59
CA LEU A 337 19.64 24.59 -3.60
C LEU A 337 18.24 24.81 -3.02
N ILE A 338 17.26 23.95 -3.34
CA ILE A 338 15.89 24.03 -2.81
C ILE A 338 15.90 23.90 -1.27
N ARG A 339 16.64 22.92 -0.73
CA ARG A 339 16.74 22.68 0.72
C ARG A 339 17.54 23.77 1.43
N LYS A 340 18.61 24.31 0.81
CA LYS A 340 19.39 25.46 1.32
C LYS A 340 18.49 26.67 1.65
N HIS A 341 17.46 26.92 0.85
CA HIS A 341 16.52 28.03 1.05
C HIS A 341 15.30 27.65 1.92
N GLY A 342 15.18 26.38 2.30
CA GLY A 342 14.12 25.86 3.17
C GLY A 342 12.79 25.58 2.45
N PHE A 343 12.80 25.38 1.14
CA PHE A 343 11.60 25.09 0.34
C PHE A 343 11.28 23.60 0.25
N SER A 344 10.02 23.29 -0.04
CA SER A 344 9.61 21.97 -0.50
C SER A 344 10.06 21.74 -1.96
N ALA A 345 10.15 20.49 -2.39
CA ALA A 345 10.57 20.12 -3.74
C ALA A 345 9.47 19.27 -4.40
N ALA A 346 9.29 19.44 -5.71
CA ALA A 346 8.46 18.58 -6.54
C ALA A 346 9.32 17.92 -7.62
N LEU A 347 9.62 16.63 -7.45
CA LEU A 347 10.31 15.81 -8.44
C LEU A 347 9.31 15.42 -9.54
N PHE A 348 9.46 16.02 -10.72
CA PHE A 348 8.59 15.77 -11.88
C PHE A 348 9.23 14.75 -12.83
N ALA A 349 8.42 13.82 -13.31
CA ALA A 349 8.80 12.80 -14.29
C ALA A 349 10.03 11.94 -13.92
N PRO A 350 10.13 11.39 -12.68
CA PRO A 350 11.15 10.39 -12.34
C PRO A 350 10.98 9.07 -13.12
N GLY A 351 9.91 8.92 -13.92
CA GLY A 351 9.79 7.92 -14.99
C GLY A 351 11.01 7.86 -15.91
N TRP A 352 11.77 8.96 -16.04
CA TRP A 352 13.10 9.02 -16.68
C TRP A 352 14.01 7.81 -16.38
N VAL A 353 14.05 7.34 -15.12
CA VAL A 353 14.90 6.22 -14.70
C VAL A 353 14.53 4.91 -15.41
N TYR A 354 13.25 4.73 -15.78
CA TYR A 354 12.73 3.57 -16.50
C TYR A 354 12.67 3.80 -18.02
N GLU A 355 12.41 5.04 -18.45
CA GLU A 355 12.21 5.38 -19.86
C GLU A 355 13.52 5.60 -20.62
N CYS A 356 14.56 6.12 -19.96
CA CYS A 356 15.82 6.50 -20.60
C CYS A 356 17.02 5.61 -20.25
N LEU A 357 16.84 4.59 -19.41
CA LEU A 357 17.88 3.64 -19.01
C LEU A 357 17.43 2.19 -19.27
N GLU A 358 18.36 1.24 -19.19
CA GLU A 358 18.09 -0.19 -19.40
C GLU A 358 17.08 -0.74 -18.40
N LYS A 359 15.91 -1.19 -18.89
CA LYS A 359 14.80 -1.69 -18.05
C LYS A 359 15.16 -2.87 -17.17
N ARG A 360 16.07 -3.75 -17.64
CA ARG A 360 16.58 -4.89 -16.86
C ARG A 360 17.37 -4.46 -15.61
N ASP A 361 17.95 -3.26 -15.67
CA ASP A 361 18.80 -2.66 -14.64
C ASP A 361 18.02 -1.58 -13.84
N PHE A 362 16.68 -1.54 -13.98
CA PHE A 362 15.81 -0.51 -13.42
C PHE A 362 15.90 -0.41 -11.88
N PHE A 363 15.95 -1.54 -11.17
CA PHE A 363 16.09 -1.54 -9.71
C PHE A 363 17.42 -0.92 -9.25
N GLN A 364 18.54 -1.29 -9.88
CA GLN A 364 19.86 -0.73 -9.57
C GLN A 364 19.93 0.76 -9.92
N ASN A 365 19.33 1.17 -11.05
CA ASN A 365 19.29 2.56 -11.48
C ASN A 365 18.38 3.42 -10.58
N GLN A 366 17.26 2.86 -10.10
CA GLN A 366 16.37 3.51 -9.15
C GLN A 366 17.03 3.65 -7.77
N ASP A 367 17.61 2.58 -7.22
CA ASP A 367 18.39 2.62 -5.98
C ASP A 367 19.52 3.66 -6.05
N LYS A 368 20.23 3.74 -7.19
CA LYS A 368 21.26 4.76 -7.44
C LYS A 368 20.67 6.17 -7.47
N PHE A 369 19.57 6.38 -8.19
CA PHE A 369 18.91 7.68 -8.27
C PHE A 369 18.49 8.18 -6.88
N TRP A 370 17.70 7.41 -6.13
CA TRP A 370 17.26 7.80 -4.79
C TRP A 370 18.40 7.86 -3.77
N GLY A 371 19.43 7.02 -3.92
CA GLY A 371 20.65 7.08 -3.11
C GLY A 371 21.41 8.41 -3.23
N LEU A 372 21.48 8.97 -4.45
CA LEU A 372 22.08 10.30 -4.68
C LEU A 372 21.27 11.44 -4.04
N LEU A 373 19.94 11.27 -3.94
CA LEU A 373 19.05 12.26 -3.32
C LEU A 373 18.98 12.15 -1.79
N GLY A 374 19.36 11.00 -1.20
CA GLY A 374 19.07 10.64 0.19
C GLY A 374 19.51 11.66 1.26
N ARG A 375 20.56 12.44 1.00
CA ARG A 375 21.01 13.52 1.92
C ARG A 375 20.00 14.67 2.06
N TYR A 376 19.12 14.87 1.07
CA TYR A 376 18.14 15.96 0.99
C TYR A 376 16.69 15.47 1.21
N LEU A 377 16.52 14.16 1.48
CA LEU A 377 15.25 13.46 1.62
C LEU A 377 15.15 12.78 3.00
N PRO A 378 14.75 13.51 4.06
CA PRO A 378 14.64 12.93 5.39
C PRO A 378 13.60 11.78 5.40
N PRO A 379 13.94 10.59 5.91
CA PRO A 379 13.03 9.47 5.93
C PRO A 379 11.93 9.66 6.98
N HIS A 380 10.77 9.06 6.72
CA HIS A 380 9.66 9.03 7.67
C HIS A 380 9.69 7.80 8.58
N SER A 381 9.22 7.98 9.81
CA SER A 381 9.00 6.92 10.80
C SER A 381 7.57 6.38 10.75
N ILE A 382 7.42 5.06 10.92
CA ILE A 382 6.14 4.34 10.96
C ILE A 382 5.48 4.50 12.33
N CYS A 383 4.20 4.87 12.38
CA CYS A 383 3.53 5.27 13.63
C CYS A 383 2.39 4.35 14.10
N SER A 384 2.29 3.13 13.58
CA SER A 384 1.19 2.22 13.94
C SER A 384 1.61 0.75 13.99
N LEU A 385 0.87 -0.03 14.77
CA LEU A 385 0.92 -1.49 14.80
C LEU A 385 -0.42 -2.10 14.31
N PRO A 386 -0.45 -3.40 13.93
CA PRO A 386 0.72 -4.23 13.63
C PRO A 386 1.56 -3.66 12.48
N PHE A 387 2.87 -3.87 12.54
CA PHE A 387 3.80 -3.62 11.45
C PHE A 387 4.24 -4.99 10.91
N VAL A 388 3.99 -5.25 9.63
CA VAL A 388 4.31 -6.51 8.95
C VAL A 388 4.77 -6.21 7.53
N THR A 389 5.89 -6.82 7.13
CA THR A 389 6.37 -6.78 5.75
C THR A 389 7.15 -8.04 5.40
N SER A 390 6.88 -8.59 4.21
CA SER A 390 7.70 -9.58 3.52
C SER A 390 8.70 -8.97 2.54
N PHE A 391 8.76 -7.63 2.49
CA PHE A 391 9.50 -6.86 1.49
C PHE A 391 8.97 -7.09 0.05
N CYS A 392 7.73 -7.59 -0.10
CA CYS A 392 7.13 -7.75 -1.42
C CYS A 392 6.86 -6.39 -2.10
N LEU A 393 7.39 -6.23 -3.30
CA LEU A 393 7.25 -5.04 -4.14
C LEU A 393 5.89 -4.89 -4.84
N GLY A 394 4.94 -5.80 -4.58
CA GLY A 394 3.71 -5.91 -5.37
C GLY A 394 3.94 -6.54 -6.74
N MET A 395 5.07 -7.21 -6.95
CA MET A 395 5.42 -7.89 -8.19
C MET A 395 6.42 -9.03 -7.97
N GLY A 396 6.61 -9.87 -8.98
CA GLY A 396 7.66 -10.88 -9.03
C GLY A 396 7.58 -11.74 -10.30
N THR A 397 8.61 -12.55 -10.56
CA THR A 397 8.63 -13.55 -11.66
C THR A 397 7.85 -14.84 -11.34
N ARG A 398 7.37 -14.93 -10.10
CA ARG A 398 6.48 -15.96 -9.54
C ARG A 398 5.83 -15.41 -8.28
N ARG A 399 4.76 -16.05 -7.81
CA ARG A 399 4.17 -15.79 -6.48
C ARG A 399 4.54 -16.92 -5.52
N VAL A 400 4.94 -16.54 -4.31
CA VAL A 400 5.42 -17.43 -3.25
C VAL A 400 4.60 -17.21 -1.98
N CYS A 401 4.26 -18.28 -1.28
CA CYS A 401 3.64 -18.25 0.04
C CYS A 401 4.41 -19.18 0.99
N TYR A 402 4.88 -18.67 2.13
CA TYR A 402 5.73 -19.37 3.10
C TYR A 402 6.93 -20.13 2.47
N GLY A 403 7.60 -19.49 1.52
CA GLY A 403 8.75 -20.04 0.79
C GLY A 403 8.40 -21.14 -0.22
N GLN A 404 7.12 -21.43 -0.44
CA GLN A 404 6.62 -22.38 -1.45
C GLN A 404 6.03 -21.64 -2.64
N GLU A 405 6.28 -22.15 -3.84
CA GLU A 405 5.71 -21.58 -5.07
C GLU A 405 4.19 -21.77 -5.09
N GLU A 406 3.46 -20.68 -5.32
CA GLU A 406 2.00 -20.61 -5.30
C GLU A 406 1.43 -20.39 -6.70
N ALA A 407 2.10 -19.57 -7.51
CA ALA A 407 1.78 -19.39 -8.93
C ALA A 407 3.08 -19.12 -9.72
N VAL A 408 3.21 -19.79 -10.86
CA VAL A 408 4.32 -19.60 -11.80
C VAL A 408 4.04 -18.37 -12.67
N GLY A 409 5.10 -17.64 -13.02
CA GLY A 409 5.06 -16.58 -14.02
C GLY A 409 5.01 -15.16 -13.46
N PRO A 410 5.27 -14.16 -14.34
CA PRO A 410 5.32 -12.76 -13.98
C PRO A 410 3.98 -12.27 -13.45
N TRP A 411 4.00 -11.44 -12.42
CA TRP A 411 2.82 -10.76 -11.91
C TRP A 411 3.13 -9.36 -11.40
N TYR A 412 2.15 -8.47 -11.53
CA TYR A 412 2.20 -7.09 -11.07
C TYR A 412 0.86 -6.67 -10.47
N HIS A 413 0.88 -6.16 -9.25
CA HIS A 413 -0.30 -5.67 -8.55
C HIS A 413 0.12 -4.68 -7.44
N PRO A 414 0.11 -3.35 -7.69
CA PRO A 414 0.64 -2.37 -6.74
C PRO A 414 -0.04 -2.38 -5.35
N SER A 415 -1.33 -2.72 -5.26
CA SER A 415 -2.02 -2.88 -3.96
C SER A 415 -1.39 -3.95 -3.06
N ALA A 416 -0.68 -4.93 -3.63
CA ALA A 416 0.02 -5.98 -2.90
C ALA A 416 1.44 -5.57 -2.43
N GLN A 417 1.89 -4.35 -2.73
CA GLN A 417 3.17 -3.84 -2.24
C GLN A 417 3.15 -3.62 -0.73
N GLU A 418 4.13 -4.19 -0.04
CA GLU A 418 4.26 -4.15 1.41
C GLU A 418 5.17 -3.01 1.89
N ILE A 419 5.27 -2.77 3.19
CA ILE A 419 6.08 -1.66 3.73
C ILE A 419 7.56 -1.86 3.38
N GLN A 420 8.14 -0.92 2.64
CA GLN A 420 9.51 -0.97 2.15
C GLN A 420 10.52 -0.41 3.18
N PRO A 421 11.75 -0.94 3.21
CA PRO A 421 12.77 -0.57 4.19
C PRO A 421 13.52 0.71 3.80
N LEU A 422 14.30 1.23 4.75
CA LEU A 422 15.37 2.17 4.47
C LEU A 422 16.47 1.45 3.68
N PHE A 423 16.61 1.79 2.39
CA PHE A 423 17.73 1.33 1.58
C PHE A 423 19.01 2.06 2.01
N ALA A 424 20.01 1.30 2.42
CA ALA A 424 21.28 1.82 2.91
C ALA A 424 22.48 1.07 2.29
N GLU A 425 23.53 1.83 2.00
CA GLU A 425 24.91 1.33 1.97
C GLU A 425 25.65 2.01 3.12
N HIS A 426 26.10 1.23 4.10
CA HIS A 426 26.81 1.71 5.26
C HIS A 426 28.21 1.08 5.32
N ARG A 427 29.21 1.93 5.57
CA ARG A 427 30.57 1.53 5.91
C ARG A 427 30.84 2.13 7.29
N PRO A 428 31.18 1.34 8.32
CA PRO A 428 31.49 1.87 9.64
C PRO A 428 32.64 2.88 9.58
N GLU A 429 32.61 3.89 10.44
CA GLU A 429 33.68 4.89 10.51
C GLU A 429 34.93 4.29 11.19
N GLY A 430 36.06 4.30 10.49
CA GLY A 430 37.36 3.77 10.95
C GLY A 430 38.16 3.12 9.82
N ASP A 431 39.38 2.64 10.13
CA ASP A 431 40.30 2.01 9.15
C ASP A 431 39.89 0.59 8.71
N GLY A 432 38.77 0.06 9.24
CA GLY A 432 38.29 -1.30 8.96
C GLY A 432 37.53 -1.40 7.63
N GLN A 433 37.78 -2.46 6.85
CA GLN A 433 37.15 -2.69 5.53
C GLN A 433 35.68 -3.18 5.59
N GLY A 434 35.01 -3.02 6.73
CA GLY A 434 33.64 -3.48 6.94
C GLY A 434 32.62 -2.71 6.12
N TRP A 435 31.55 -3.38 5.67
CA TRP A 435 30.43 -2.74 5.01
C TRP A 435 29.16 -3.59 5.06
N VAL A 436 28.01 -2.94 4.89
CA VAL A 436 26.70 -3.60 4.71
C VAL A 436 25.85 -2.82 3.71
N LYS A 437 25.17 -3.53 2.81
CA LYS A 437 24.30 -2.96 1.77
C LYS A 437 23.00 -3.74 1.63
N THR A 438 21.90 -3.02 1.52
CA THR A 438 20.54 -3.56 1.31
C THR A 438 20.04 -3.26 -0.10
N HIS A 439 19.37 -4.21 -0.74
CA HIS A 439 18.67 -4.01 -2.02
C HIS A 439 17.52 -5.01 -2.15
N CYS A 440 16.48 -4.66 -2.89
CA CYS A 440 15.40 -5.61 -3.21
C CYS A 440 15.90 -6.75 -4.09
N CYS A 441 15.31 -7.93 -3.96
CA CYS A 441 15.58 -9.05 -4.85
C CYS A 441 14.27 -9.77 -5.22
N LEU A 442 14.04 -9.98 -6.51
CA LEU A 442 12.89 -10.75 -7.03
C LEU A 442 13.14 -12.28 -6.99
N GLU A 443 14.39 -12.68 -6.79
CA GLU A 443 14.74 -14.08 -6.54
C GLU A 443 14.39 -14.47 -5.11
N ASP A 444 13.92 -15.71 -4.92
CA ASP A 444 13.73 -16.36 -3.62
C ASP A 444 13.09 -15.46 -2.53
N ALA A 445 11.76 -15.38 -2.57
CA ALA A 445 10.92 -14.68 -1.61
C ALA A 445 10.38 -15.65 -0.54
N TRP A 446 9.90 -15.11 0.59
CA TRP A 446 9.13 -15.89 1.56
C TRP A 446 7.62 -15.74 1.34
N ASN A 447 7.13 -14.50 1.19
CA ASN A 447 5.73 -14.19 0.88
C ASN A 447 5.67 -13.10 -0.21
N GLY A 448 4.83 -13.30 -1.21
CA GLY A 448 4.70 -12.40 -2.36
C GLY A 448 5.67 -12.74 -3.49
N GLY A 449 6.52 -11.79 -3.89
CA GLY A 449 7.34 -11.90 -5.10
C GLY A 449 8.74 -11.28 -5.01
N SER A 450 9.13 -10.81 -3.82
CA SER A 450 10.49 -10.32 -3.54
C SER A 450 10.86 -10.49 -2.08
N SER A 451 12.17 -10.50 -1.80
CA SER A 451 12.76 -10.42 -0.46
C SER A 451 13.76 -9.24 -0.39
N LEU A 452 14.22 -8.89 0.82
CA LEU A 452 15.31 -7.93 0.99
C LEU A 452 16.65 -8.66 1.06
N LEU A 453 17.56 -8.35 0.14
CA LEU A 453 18.91 -8.91 0.13
C LEU A 453 19.89 -7.98 0.84
N ILE A 454 20.51 -8.49 1.90
CA ILE A 454 21.52 -7.82 2.70
C ILE A 454 22.87 -8.49 2.46
N ARG A 455 23.84 -7.74 1.97
CA ARG A 455 25.22 -8.20 1.71
C ARG A 455 26.19 -7.39 2.56
N GLY A 456 27.30 -7.99 2.97
CA GLY A 456 28.32 -7.25 3.70
C GLY A 456 29.59 -8.05 3.99
N VAL A 457 30.55 -7.35 4.59
CA VAL A 457 31.78 -7.92 5.15
C VAL A 457 31.88 -7.47 6.60
N ILE A 458 32.03 -8.44 7.50
CA ILE A 458 32.22 -8.21 8.93
C ILE A 458 33.73 -8.17 9.22
N PRO A 459 34.27 -7.05 9.70
CA PRO A 459 35.71 -6.92 9.91
C PRO A 459 36.18 -7.63 11.20
N PRO A 460 37.45 -8.07 11.28
CA PRO A 460 37.98 -8.75 12.46
C PRO A 460 37.85 -7.96 13.76
N GLU A 461 38.10 -6.66 13.70
CA GLU A 461 38.32 -5.77 14.84
C GLU A 461 37.02 -5.45 15.60
N VAL A 462 35.91 -5.31 14.86
CA VAL A 462 34.59 -4.96 15.40
C VAL A 462 33.75 -6.22 15.68
N GLY A 463 34.01 -7.32 14.97
CA GLY A 463 33.32 -8.61 15.16
C GLY A 463 31.85 -8.65 14.73
N HIS A 464 31.24 -7.50 14.42
CA HIS A 464 29.86 -7.39 13.95
C HIS A 464 29.65 -6.17 13.04
N VAL A 465 28.59 -6.18 12.24
CA VAL A 465 28.03 -5.02 11.53
C VAL A 465 26.51 -5.03 11.68
N ALA A 466 25.86 -3.87 11.67
CA ALA A 466 24.41 -3.78 11.76
C ALA A 466 23.85 -2.76 10.77
N VAL A 467 22.64 -3.01 10.28
CA VAL A 467 21.91 -2.13 9.38
C VAL A 467 20.54 -1.79 9.95
N ARG A 468 20.18 -0.50 9.90
CA ARG A 468 18.84 -0.03 10.26
C ARG A 468 17.91 -0.24 9.06
N LEU A 469 16.83 -0.98 9.25
CA LEU A 469 15.87 -1.28 8.20
C LEU A 469 14.63 -0.39 8.27
N PHE A 470 14.18 -0.01 9.46
CA PHE A 470 12.97 0.80 9.63
C PHE A 470 13.18 1.82 10.73
N SER A 471 12.64 3.03 10.55
CA SER A 471 12.39 3.97 11.63
C SER A 471 10.91 3.91 12.01
N LEU A 472 10.63 4.00 13.30
CA LEU A 472 9.33 3.90 13.92
C LEU A 472 9.16 5.05 14.92
N HIS A 473 7.91 5.38 15.20
CA HIS A 473 7.53 6.28 16.27
C HIS A 473 6.25 5.74 16.90
N VAL A 474 6.39 4.61 17.59
CA VAL A 474 5.29 3.82 18.15
C VAL A 474 5.41 3.80 19.67
N PRO A 475 4.48 4.42 20.42
CA PRO A 475 4.36 4.20 21.86
C PRO A 475 4.16 2.71 22.14
N VAL A 476 5.09 2.09 22.88
CA VAL A 476 5.14 0.62 22.93
C VAL A 476 4.07 0.09 23.90
N PRO A 477 3.19 -0.85 23.46
CA PRO A 477 2.28 -1.52 24.38
C PRO A 477 3.07 -2.38 25.39
N PRO A 478 2.51 -2.73 26.56
CA PRO A 478 3.25 -3.40 27.64
C PRO A 478 3.98 -4.69 27.27
N LYS A 479 3.57 -5.34 26.17
CA LYS A 479 4.20 -6.51 25.57
C LYS A 479 4.02 -6.47 24.05
N ILE A 480 5.13 -6.63 23.32
CA ILE A 480 5.13 -6.88 21.87
C ILE A 480 5.72 -8.26 21.58
N PHE A 481 5.29 -8.83 20.46
CA PHE A 481 5.99 -9.94 19.83
C PHE A 481 6.63 -9.47 18.53
N LEU A 482 7.83 -9.99 18.25
CA LEU A 482 8.49 -9.79 16.97
C LEU A 482 8.74 -11.15 16.31
N SER A 483 8.68 -11.19 14.98
CA SER A 483 9.11 -12.34 14.18
C SER A 483 10.00 -11.85 13.05
N MET A 484 11.05 -12.62 12.74
CA MET A 484 11.96 -12.37 11.62
C MET A 484 12.21 -13.69 10.90
N VAL A 485 11.96 -13.71 9.59
CA VAL A 485 12.26 -14.85 8.70
C VAL A 485 13.42 -14.46 7.80
N TYR A 486 14.50 -15.24 7.82
CA TYR A 486 15.70 -14.97 7.03
C TYR A 486 16.34 -16.25 6.47
N LYS A 487 17.22 -16.10 5.49
CA LYS A 487 17.99 -17.19 4.87
C LYS A 487 19.40 -16.70 4.55
N LEU A 488 20.43 -17.42 4.99
CA LEU A 488 21.81 -17.18 4.57
C LEU A 488 22.08 -17.92 3.26
N GLU A 489 22.86 -17.32 2.36
CA GLU A 489 23.31 -17.99 1.14
C GLU A 489 24.65 -18.69 1.37
N GLY A 490 24.74 -19.96 0.94
CA GLY A 490 25.91 -20.81 1.16
C GLY A 490 26.08 -21.29 2.60
N PRO A 491 27.13 -22.08 2.87
CA PRO A 491 27.49 -22.47 4.24
C PRO A 491 28.10 -21.25 4.96
N SER A 492 27.35 -20.66 5.89
CA SER A 492 27.80 -19.52 6.68
C SER A 492 27.33 -19.65 8.13
N ASP A 493 28.27 -19.57 9.07
CA ASP A 493 28.02 -19.61 10.51
C ASP A 493 27.74 -18.20 11.10
N VAL A 494 27.52 -17.19 10.25
CA VAL A 494 27.26 -15.82 10.66
C VAL A 494 26.01 -15.72 11.54
N GLY A 495 26.20 -15.16 12.73
CA GLY A 495 25.11 -14.90 13.66
C GLY A 495 24.25 -13.74 13.18
N VAL A 496 23.02 -14.02 12.77
CA VAL A 496 22.00 -13.00 12.45
C VAL A 496 21.18 -12.70 13.70
N ALA A 497 20.95 -11.43 14.03
CA ALA A 497 20.13 -11.00 15.16
C ALA A 497 19.23 -9.80 14.81
N LEU A 498 18.02 -9.78 15.38
CA LEU A 498 17.13 -8.63 15.37
C LEU A 498 17.44 -7.75 16.59
N GLU A 499 17.50 -6.44 16.38
CA GLU A 499 17.75 -5.44 17.40
C GLU A 499 16.73 -4.29 17.28
N LEU A 500 16.46 -3.60 18.38
CA LEU A 500 15.49 -2.51 18.44
C LEU A 500 16.02 -1.35 19.30
N THR A 501 15.68 -0.12 18.94
CA THR A 501 15.98 1.09 19.72
C THR A 501 14.72 1.63 20.37
N THR A 502 14.83 2.13 21.60
CA THR A 502 13.74 2.78 22.34
C THR A 502 14.17 4.13 22.90
N GLY A 503 13.32 5.14 22.77
CA GLY A 503 13.46 6.42 23.47
C GLY A 503 12.47 6.53 24.62
N ASP A 504 12.81 7.31 25.65
CA ASP A 504 11.89 7.62 26.74
C ASP A 504 10.67 8.41 26.23
N ALA A 505 9.47 8.10 26.72
CA ALA A 505 8.25 8.77 26.26
C ALA A 505 8.16 10.26 26.66
N GLY A 506 9.11 10.78 27.47
CA GLY A 506 9.15 12.16 27.93
C GLY A 506 9.88 13.15 27.01
N SER A 507 10.59 12.70 25.96
CA SER A 507 11.48 13.54 25.14
C SER A 507 11.10 13.60 23.66
N CYS A 508 9.87 14.06 23.38
CA CYS A 508 9.42 14.32 22.00
C CYS A 508 9.40 15.83 21.68
N HIS A 509 10.49 16.32 21.07
CA HIS A 509 10.52 17.63 20.41
C HIS A 509 10.97 17.46 18.96
N VAL A 510 10.08 17.75 18.01
CA VAL A 510 10.35 17.72 16.57
C VAL A 510 10.48 19.15 16.07
N GLY A 511 11.69 19.55 15.67
CA GLY A 511 11.99 20.92 15.27
C GLY A 511 13.39 21.07 14.67
N GLY A 512 13.60 20.49 13.48
CA GLY A 512 14.85 20.59 12.73
C GLY A 512 15.19 19.30 11.99
N ILE A 513 15.45 19.38 10.68
CA ILE A 513 16.00 18.25 9.92
C ILE A 513 17.52 18.22 10.16
N SER A 514 17.95 17.59 11.25
CA SER A 514 19.29 17.01 11.34
C SER A 514 19.36 16.01 12.50
N THR A 515 20.03 14.88 12.26
CA THR A 515 20.50 13.90 13.27
C THR A 515 19.54 13.53 14.40
N LEU A 516 18.99 12.31 14.33
CA LEU A 516 18.55 11.57 15.51
C LEU A 516 19.71 11.52 16.52
N SER A 517 19.63 12.23 17.65
CA SER A 517 20.69 12.20 18.64
C SER A 517 20.72 10.83 19.32
N ALA A 518 21.82 10.09 19.14
CA ALA A 518 22.01 8.76 19.72
C ALA A 518 22.14 8.80 21.26
N GLU A 519 22.25 9.98 21.85
CA GLU A 519 22.56 10.22 23.26
C GLU A 519 21.40 9.92 24.24
N ALA A 520 20.18 9.71 23.73
CA ALA A 520 19.00 9.40 24.54
C ALA A 520 18.28 8.07 24.18
N SER A 521 18.81 7.30 23.22
CA SER A 521 18.19 6.05 22.75
C SER A 521 18.84 4.81 23.37
N SER A 522 18.03 3.91 23.95
CA SER A 522 18.50 2.60 24.43
C SER A 522 18.39 1.55 23.32
N ARG A 523 19.48 0.83 23.02
CA ARG A 523 19.51 -0.27 22.04
C ARG A 523 19.38 -1.62 22.75
N HIS A 524 18.50 -2.49 22.26
CA HIS A 524 18.19 -3.79 22.84
C HIS A 524 18.34 -4.90 21.81
N SER A 525 19.03 -5.98 22.19
CA SER A 525 19.18 -7.20 21.37
C SER A 525 18.37 -8.33 22.01
N PRO A 526 17.05 -8.46 21.72
CA PRO A 526 16.20 -9.48 22.34
C PRO A 526 16.67 -10.89 22.01
N ARG A 527 16.59 -11.80 22.99
CA ARG A 527 16.96 -13.21 22.79
C ARG A 527 15.83 -13.96 22.04
N PRO A 528 16.14 -14.77 21.02
CA PRO A 528 15.13 -15.60 20.36
C PRO A 528 14.49 -16.59 21.33
N LEU A 529 13.18 -16.79 21.18
CA LEU A 529 12.42 -17.80 21.89
C LEU A 529 12.71 -19.19 21.29
N ARG A 530 12.83 -20.21 22.14
CA ARG A 530 13.04 -21.62 21.71
C ARG A 530 11.78 -22.30 21.19
N VAL A 531 10.62 -21.79 21.58
CA VAL A 531 9.28 -22.31 21.26
C VAL A 531 8.38 -21.06 21.15
N PRO A 532 7.45 -20.98 20.19
CA PRO A 532 6.54 -19.84 20.13
C PRO A 532 5.65 -19.83 21.39
N PRO A 533 5.33 -18.66 21.98
CA PRO A 533 4.49 -18.55 23.16
C PRO A 533 3.17 -19.30 22.97
N THR A 534 2.59 -19.95 23.98
CA THR A 534 1.44 -20.88 23.79
C THR A 534 0.22 -20.27 23.07
N LYS A 535 0.05 -18.94 23.15
CA LYS A 535 -0.92 -18.19 22.33
C LYS A 535 -0.52 -18.25 20.85
N LEU A 536 0.70 -17.82 20.52
CA LEU A 536 1.39 -17.93 19.23
C LEU A 536 1.67 -19.37 18.75
N ALA A 537 1.59 -20.41 19.59
CA ALA A 537 1.82 -21.80 19.17
C ALA A 537 0.69 -22.34 18.26
N ARG A 538 -0.47 -21.67 18.22
CA ARG A 538 -1.50 -21.88 17.18
C ARG A 538 -1.22 -21.12 15.88
N TRP A 539 -0.24 -20.23 15.88
CA TRP A 539 -0.02 -19.19 14.87
C TRP A 539 1.36 -19.28 14.20
N VAL A 540 2.32 -19.95 14.85
CA VAL A 540 3.69 -20.20 14.38
C VAL A 540 4.04 -21.65 14.68
N GLY A 541 4.06 -22.52 13.67
CA GLY A 541 4.35 -23.95 13.86
C GLY A 541 5.82 -24.29 14.15
N HIS A 542 6.76 -23.38 13.81
CA HIS A 542 8.15 -23.74 13.53
C HIS A 542 9.19 -22.70 14.03
N CYS A 543 8.93 -22.01 15.13
CA CYS A 543 9.89 -21.04 15.65
C CYS A 543 11.22 -21.71 16.02
N GLY A 544 12.33 -21.21 15.48
CA GLY A 544 13.68 -21.76 15.72
C GLY A 544 14.03 -23.01 14.91
N GLN A 545 13.20 -23.43 13.94
CA GLN A 545 13.50 -24.54 13.03
C GLN A 545 13.92 -24.03 11.65
N GLN A 546 14.68 -24.87 10.93
CA GLN A 546 14.93 -24.68 9.50
C GLN A 546 13.66 -25.08 8.73
N LEU A 547 13.11 -24.11 8.02
CA LEU A 547 11.93 -24.23 7.18
C LEU A 547 12.31 -24.73 5.78
N SER A 548 11.31 -25.11 4.99
CA SER A 548 11.49 -25.51 3.60
C SER A 548 12.28 -24.46 2.80
N GLY A 549 13.18 -24.90 1.93
CA GLY A 549 14.01 -24.01 1.11
C GLY A 549 15.16 -23.32 1.87
N GLY A 550 15.40 -23.65 3.15
CA GLY A 550 16.52 -23.12 3.93
C GLY A 550 16.22 -21.81 4.69
N TRP A 551 14.96 -21.40 4.74
CA TRP A 551 14.51 -20.28 5.57
C TRP A 551 14.62 -20.61 7.07
N VAL A 552 14.83 -19.61 7.91
CA VAL A 552 14.94 -19.71 9.37
C VAL A 552 14.03 -18.66 9.99
N GLN A 553 13.08 -19.08 10.82
CA GLN A 553 12.21 -18.18 11.57
C GLN A 553 12.69 -18.02 13.02
N ARG A 554 12.83 -16.77 13.47
CA ARG A 554 13.06 -16.41 14.87
C ARG A 554 11.89 -15.58 15.38
N CYS A 555 11.50 -15.83 16.62
CA CYS A 555 10.44 -15.09 17.31
C CYS A 555 10.96 -14.57 18.65
N TYR A 556 10.41 -13.44 19.08
CA TYR A 556 10.87 -12.70 20.25
C TYR A 556 9.67 -12.22 21.06
N GLU A 557 9.75 -12.26 22.38
CA GLU A 557 8.84 -11.54 23.28
C GLU A 557 9.62 -10.43 23.95
N VAL A 558 9.10 -9.20 23.89
CA VAL A 558 9.73 -8.04 24.53
C VAL A 558 8.69 -7.32 25.38
N ASN A 559 9.02 -7.10 26.64
CA ASN A 559 8.17 -6.40 27.60
C ASN A 559 8.80 -5.01 27.82
N LEU A 560 8.13 -3.98 27.30
CA LEU A 560 8.58 -2.59 27.34
C LEU A 560 7.47 -1.74 27.97
N ARG A 561 7.83 -0.69 28.73
CA ARG A 561 6.87 0.20 29.40
C ARG A 561 7.42 1.63 29.42
N GLY A 562 6.57 2.60 29.11
CA GLY A 562 6.92 4.03 29.22
C GLY A 562 7.89 4.54 28.15
N CYS A 563 8.07 3.82 27.05
CA CYS A 563 8.99 4.17 25.97
C CYS A 563 8.31 4.13 24.58
N VAL A 564 9.01 4.69 23.59
CA VAL A 564 8.64 4.70 22.18
C VAL A 564 9.64 3.82 21.41
N LEU A 565 9.16 2.90 20.58
CA LEU A 565 9.98 2.12 19.65
C LEU A 565 10.40 3.03 18.49
N GLN A 566 11.70 3.19 18.31
CA GLN A 566 12.33 4.19 17.42
C GLN A 566 12.87 3.60 16.12
N ASP A 567 13.49 2.42 16.15
CA ASP A 567 14.02 1.77 14.95
C ASP A 567 14.06 0.25 15.09
N LEU A 568 14.07 -0.44 13.94
CA LEU A 568 14.39 -1.87 13.83
C LEU A 568 15.68 -2.04 13.04
N TRP A 569 16.57 -2.86 13.58
CA TRP A 569 17.92 -3.12 13.08
C TRP A 569 18.14 -4.63 12.90
N VAL A 570 18.94 -5.01 11.92
CA VAL A 570 19.46 -6.37 11.81
C VAL A 570 20.98 -6.34 11.90
N SER A 571 21.50 -7.22 12.75
CA SER A 571 22.89 -7.29 13.19
C SER A 571 23.49 -8.63 12.76
N PHE A 572 24.72 -8.59 12.27
CA PHE A 572 25.48 -9.71 11.71
C PHE A 572 26.80 -9.83 12.46
N SER A 573 27.01 -10.92 13.19
CA SER A 573 28.21 -11.17 14.01
C SER A 573 29.02 -12.33 13.48
N ARG A 574 30.35 -12.23 13.51
CA ARG A 574 31.25 -13.34 13.12
C ARG A 574 31.09 -14.55 14.06
N PRO A 575 31.36 -15.77 13.60
CA PRO A 575 31.40 -16.96 14.45
C PRO A 575 32.40 -16.78 15.62
N PRO A 576 32.09 -17.24 16.84
CA PRO A 576 33.00 -17.15 17.98
C PRO A 576 34.35 -17.81 17.68
N GLY A 577 35.44 -17.04 17.86
CA GLY A 577 36.80 -17.53 17.61
C GLY A 577 37.34 -17.31 16.18
N SER A 578 36.51 -16.84 15.23
CA SER A 578 37.00 -16.44 13.90
C SER A 578 38.02 -15.30 14.03
N ARG A 579 39.10 -15.35 13.24
CA ARG A 579 40.16 -14.33 13.18
C ARG A 579 40.22 -13.56 11.85
N GLU A 580 39.48 -14.02 10.86
CA GLU A 580 39.45 -13.43 9.53
C GLU A 580 38.19 -12.57 9.34
N GLN A 581 38.16 -11.79 8.25
CA GLN A 581 36.97 -11.07 7.82
C GLN A 581 35.94 -12.06 7.27
N GLU A 582 34.66 -11.84 7.57
CA GLU A 582 33.59 -12.76 7.20
C GLU A 582 32.64 -12.07 6.21
N ALA A 583 32.57 -12.55 4.97
CA ALA A 583 31.60 -12.06 3.99
C ALA A 583 30.27 -12.79 4.16
N PHE A 584 29.15 -12.10 4.00
CA PHE A 584 27.82 -12.71 4.10
C PHE A 584 26.85 -12.19 3.04
N VAL A 585 25.89 -13.05 2.71
CA VAL A 585 24.69 -12.70 1.97
C VAL A 585 23.49 -13.29 2.71
N CYS A 586 22.52 -12.45 3.06
CA CYS A 586 21.34 -12.80 3.84
C CYS A 586 20.09 -12.24 3.17
N ARG A 587 19.10 -13.09 2.91
CA ARG A 587 17.74 -12.71 2.49
C ARG A 587 16.88 -12.54 3.74
N LEU A 588 16.19 -11.42 3.88
CA LEU A 588 15.07 -11.28 4.82
C LEU A 588 13.77 -11.47 4.04
N GLY A 589 12.99 -12.46 4.45
CA GLY A 589 11.72 -12.83 3.84
C GLY A 589 10.51 -12.29 4.61
N GLU A 590 10.67 -11.99 5.90
CA GLU A 590 9.60 -11.38 6.70
C GLU A 590 10.13 -10.68 7.94
N LEU A 591 9.50 -9.56 8.32
CA LEU A 591 9.66 -8.89 9.59
C LEU A 591 8.29 -8.47 10.14
N GLN A 592 8.03 -8.79 11.41
CA GLN A 592 6.78 -8.50 12.10
C GLN A 592 7.03 -7.85 13.46
N VAL A 593 6.20 -6.86 13.82
CA VAL A 593 6.04 -6.33 15.18
C VAL A 593 4.53 -6.23 15.46
N VAL A 594 4.06 -6.97 16.46
CA VAL A 594 2.63 -7.06 16.80
C VAL A 594 2.38 -6.80 18.29
N ASP A 595 1.29 -6.09 18.60
CA ASP A 595 0.81 -5.93 19.98
C ASP A 595 0.25 -7.26 20.48
N ALA A 596 0.72 -7.73 21.63
CA ALA A 596 0.22 -8.96 22.23
C ALA A 596 -1.29 -8.96 22.53
N ASN A 597 -1.92 -7.78 22.67
CA ASN A 597 -3.35 -7.64 22.91
C ASN A 597 -4.18 -7.71 21.62
N SER A 598 -3.67 -7.22 20.47
CA SER A 598 -4.41 -7.29 19.20
C SER A 598 -4.71 -8.73 18.80
N LEU A 599 -3.80 -9.66 19.15
CA LEU A 599 -3.90 -11.12 18.96
C LEU A 599 -5.06 -11.78 19.75
N LEU A 600 -5.73 -11.06 20.65
CA LEU A 600 -6.86 -11.57 21.44
C LEU A 600 -8.22 -11.20 20.83
N SER A 601 -8.24 -10.32 19.83
CA SER A 601 -9.46 -9.93 19.12
C SER A 601 -10.00 -11.11 18.32
N PRO A 602 -11.31 -11.41 18.37
CA PRO A 602 -11.90 -12.40 17.50
C PRO A 602 -11.82 -11.93 16.04
N LEU A 603 -11.43 -12.83 15.14
CA LEU A 603 -11.44 -12.56 13.70
C LEU A 603 -12.90 -12.45 13.22
N PRO A 604 -13.28 -11.43 12.43
CA PRO A 604 -14.56 -11.39 11.75
C PRO A 604 -14.72 -12.57 10.77
N ARG A 605 -15.96 -12.98 10.52
CA ARG A 605 -16.30 -13.90 9.43
C ARG A 605 -16.46 -13.12 8.13
N VAL A 606 -16.09 -13.71 7.00
CA VAL A 606 -16.65 -13.27 5.71
C VAL A 606 -18.11 -13.73 5.63
N GLN A 607 -19.00 -12.84 5.23
CA GLN A 607 -20.45 -13.06 5.16
C GLN A 607 -21.01 -12.66 3.81
N ALA A 608 -22.23 -13.12 3.50
CA ALA A 608 -23.00 -12.71 2.32
C ALA A 608 -22.21 -12.78 1.00
N VAL A 609 -21.47 -13.87 0.78
CA VAL A 609 -20.78 -14.10 -0.49
C VAL A 609 -21.83 -14.34 -1.58
N SER A 610 -21.73 -13.59 -2.68
CA SER A 610 -22.68 -13.64 -3.78
C SER A 610 -21.99 -13.64 -5.13
N VAL A 611 -22.61 -14.29 -6.11
CA VAL A 611 -22.16 -14.38 -7.50
C VAL A 611 -23.10 -13.55 -8.37
N SER A 612 -22.55 -12.74 -9.26
CA SER A 612 -23.30 -11.91 -10.21
C SER A 612 -22.50 -11.71 -11.52
N ARG A 613 -23.06 -10.97 -12.50
CA ARG A 613 -22.40 -10.66 -13.79
C ARG A 613 -21.81 -11.90 -14.47
N VAL A 614 -22.56 -13.00 -14.47
CA VAL A 614 -22.12 -14.28 -15.04
C VAL A 614 -22.11 -14.19 -16.57
N ARG A 615 -20.99 -14.54 -17.19
CA ARG A 615 -20.78 -14.63 -18.63
C ARG A 615 -20.10 -15.95 -18.96
N TRP A 616 -20.61 -16.62 -19.99
CA TRP A 616 -20.05 -17.86 -20.51
C TRP A 616 -19.42 -17.63 -21.89
N GLN A 617 -18.27 -18.28 -22.12
CA GLN A 617 -17.66 -18.38 -23.45
C GLN A 617 -17.33 -19.85 -23.74
N ARG A 618 -17.21 -20.22 -25.01
CA ARG A 618 -16.61 -21.50 -25.41
C ARG A 618 -15.09 -21.34 -25.39
N ALA A 619 -14.35 -22.42 -25.11
CA ALA A 619 -12.91 -22.44 -25.36
C ALA A 619 -12.60 -22.24 -26.86
N ALA A 620 -11.39 -21.77 -27.16
CA ALA A 620 -10.91 -21.66 -28.54
C ALA A 620 -10.29 -23.01 -28.97
N PRO A 621 -10.38 -23.42 -30.26
CA PRO A 621 -9.84 -24.70 -30.71
C PRO A 621 -8.32 -24.85 -30.48
N GLU A 622 -7.58 -23.76 -30.62
CA GLU A 622 -6.10 -23.73 -30.50
C GLU A 622 -5.60 -24.09 -29.08
N GLU A 623 -6.47 -24.03 -28.05
CA GLU A 623 -6.13 -24.42 -26.67
C GLU A 623 -6.41 -25.90 -26.36
N GLU A 624 -6.90 -26.67 -27.34
CA GLU A 624 -7.06 -28.12 -27.22
C GLU A 624 -5.80 -28.90 -27.67
N GLU A 625 -4.85 -28.22 -28.35
CA GLU A 625 -3.63 -28.80 -28.92
C GLU A 625 -2.38 -28.71 -28.01
N GLU A 626 -2.28 -27.76 -27.06
CA GLU A 626 -1.08 -27.62 -26.20
C GLU A 626 -0.91 -28.76 -25.15
N GLU A 627 -1.94 -29.59 -24.93
CA GLU A 627 -1.92 -30.74 -24.00
C GLU A 627 -1.94 -32.10 -24.72
N GLY A 628 -0.89 -32.38 -25.50
CA GLY A 628 -0.41 -33.72 -25.85
C GLY A 628 -1.27 -34.58 -26.82
N GLU A 629 -0.60 -35.18 -27.81
CA GLU A 629 -1.16 -36.16 -28.74
C GLU A 629 -1.39 -37.55 -28.06
N GLU A 630 -2.38 -37.68 -27.17
CA GLU A 630 -2.89 -38.99 -26.74
C GLU A 630 -4.42 -39.11 -26.88
N GLU A 631 -4.80 -40.06 -27.75
CA GLU A 631 -6.07 -40.73 -28.12
C GLU A 631 -7.46 -40.04 -28.02
N GLU A 632 -8.28 -40.29 -29.05
CA GLU A 632 -9.66 -39.82 -29.23
C GLU A 632 -10.68 -40.55 -28.31
N GLU A 633 -10.79 -40.15 -27.04
CA GLU A 633 -12.08 -40.20 -26.33
C GLU A 633 -12.75 -38.81 -26.34
N GLU A 634 -14.09 -38.76 -26.35
CA GLU A 634 -14.88 -37.52 -26.42
C GLU A 634 -14.55 -36.55 -25.26
N ARG A 635 -13.55 -35.67 -25.45
CA ARG A 635 -13.18 -34.64 -24.48
C ARG A 635 -14.41 -33.73 -24.22
N PRO A 636 -14.89 -33.59 -22.97
CA PRO A 636 -16.04 -32.76 -22.69
C PRO A 636 -15.72 -31.30 -22.99
N ALA A 637 -16.57 -30.66 -23.81
CA ALA A 637 -16.35 -29.31 -24.32
C ALA A 637 -15.95 -28.32 -23.20
N ARG A 638 -14.81 -27.64 -23.38
CA ARG A 638 -14.29 -26.69 -22.38
C ARG A 638 -15.07 -25.37 -22.45
N LEU A 639 -15.55 -24.89 -21.31
CA LEU A 639 -16.22 -23.61 -21.14
C LEU A 639 -15.32 -22.63 -20.38
N ARG A 640 -15.51 -21.32 -20.62
CA ARG A 640 -14.92 -20.25 -19.82
C ARG A 640 -16.01 -19.55 -19.02
N LEU A 641 -15.88 -19.59 -17.70
CA LEU A 641 -16.73 -18.90 -16.75
C LEU A 641 -16.09 -17.56 -16.35
N SER A 642 -16.85 -16.50 -16.53
CA SER A 642 -16.55 -15.17 -16.01
C SER A 642 -17.68 -14.76 -15.05
N CYS A 643 -17.39 -14.37 -13.81
CA CYS A 643 -18.39 -13.81 -12.87
C CYS A 643 -17.80 -12.72 -11.96
N ALA A 644 -18.64 -11.99 -11.24
CA ALA A 644 -18.25 -11.06 -10.18
C ALA A 644 -18.69 -11.61 -8.81
N LEU A 645 -17.74 -11.74 -7.90
CA LEU A 645 -17.95 -12.13 -6.51
C LEU A 645 -18.03 -10.88 -5.64
N HIS A 646 -18.99 -10.83 -4.72
CA HIS A 646 -19.13 -9.77 -3.72
C HIS A 646 -19.33 -10.39 -2.34
N TRP A 647 -18.86 -9.74 -1.27
CA TRP A 647 -19.05 -10.21 0.11
C TRP A 647 -19.15 -9.05 1.11
N SER A 648 -19.37 -9.38 2.38
CA SER A 648 -19.33 -8.44 3.50
C SER A 648 -18.21 -8.81 4.47
N TYR A 649 -17.28 -7.88 4.69
CA TYR A 649 -16.22 -7.99 5.70
C TYR A 649 -15.75 -6.59 6.14
N PRO A 650 -15.39 -6.36 7.43
CA PRO A 650 -14.88 -5.07 7.89
C PRO A 650 -13.43 -4.83 7.40
N LEU A 651 -13.27 -3.96 6.39
CA LEU A 651 -11.97 -3.70 5.74
C LEU A 651 -10.86 -3.24 6.71
N SER A 652 -11.21 -2.63 7.86
CA SER A 652 -10.24 -2.24 8.90
C SER A 652 -9.51 -3.40 9.59
N HIS A 653 -9.96 -4.65 9.38
CA HIS A 653 -9.38 -5.87 9.95
C HIS A 653 -8.69 -6.77 8.93
N VAL A 654 -8.55 -6.33 7.67
CA VAL A 654 -7.99 -7.12 6.58
C VAL A 654 -6.80 -6.43 5.91
N ARG A 655 -5.88 -7.21 5.36
CA ARG A 655 -4.81 -6.74 4.48
C ARG A 655 -5.17 -6.88 3.01
N CYS A 656 -5.81 -8.00 2.66
CA CYS A 656 -6.36 -8.37 1.37
C CYS A 656 -7.20 -9.64 1.54
N PHE A 657 -7.94 -10.02 0.51
CA PHE A 657 -8.58 -11.33 0.42
C PHE A 657 -7.85 -12.16 -0.63
N ARG A 658 -7.69 -13.45 -0.34
CA ARG A 658 -7.21 -14.46 -1.28
C ARG A 658 -8.44 -15.20 -1.80
N ILE A 659 -8.62 -15.16 -3.11
CA ILE A 659 -9.80 -15.70 -3.79
C ILE A 659 -9.41 -17.01 -4.42
N HIS A 660 -10.06 -18.10 -4.01
CA HIS A 660 -9.78 -19.45 -4.50
C HIS A 660 -11.01 -20.03 -5.20
N CYS A 661 -10.80 -21.04 -6.04
CA CYS A 661 -11.86 -21.93 -6.48
C CYS A 661 -11.54 -23.40 -6.19
N CYS A 662 -12.58 -24.20 -6.04
CA CYS A 662 -12.52 -25.66 -6.13
C CYS A 662 -13.39 -26.10 -7.32
N ARG A 663 -12.88 -27.05 -8.11
CA ARG A 663 -13.64 -27.72 -9.17
C ARG A 663 -14.05 -29.10 -8.68
N ALA A 664 -15.21 -29.58 -9.13
CA ALA A 664 -15.60 -30.96 -8.93
C ALA A 664 -15.02 -31.81 -10.07
N THR A 665 -14.10 -32.73 -9.75
CA THR A 665 -13.58 -33.73 -10.68
C THR A 665 -14.13 -35.10 -10.30
N GLY A 666 -14.89 -35.73 -11.18
CA GLY A 666 -15.39 -37.09 -11.00
C GLY A 666 -16.65 -37.40 -11.80
N SER A 667 -16.66 -38.54 -12.48
CA SER A 667 -17.89 -39.14 -13.00
C SER A 667 -18.76 -39.58 -11.81
N PRO A 668 -20.11 -39.43 -11.86
CA PRO A 668 -21.01 -39.86 -10.78
C PRO A 668 -20.98 -41.38 -10.48
N ALA A 669 -20.22 -42.16 -11.24
CA ALA A 669 -19.95 -43.57 -10.97
C ALA A 669 -18.94 -43.84 -9.84
N GLU A 670 -18.05 -42.88 -9.50
CA GLU A 670 -16.92 -43.11 -8.57
C GLU A 670 -17.07 -42.39 -7.22
N GLY A 671 -18.18 -42.67 -6.51
CA GLY A 671 -18.36 -42.26 -5.12
C GLY A 671 -18.55 -40.75 -4.89
N PRO A 672 -18.40 -40.26 -3.64
CA PRO A 672 -18.51 -38.83 -3.35
C PRO A 672 -17.28 -38.10 -3.91
N PRO A 673 -17.46 -37.01 -4.70
CA PRO A 673 -16.34 -36.34 -5.35
C PRO A 673 -15.37 -35.75 -4.31
N GLY A 674 -14.10 -36.11 -4.45
CA GLY A 674 -13.03 -35.47 -3.68
C GLY A 674 -12.83 -34.03 -4.17
N LEU A 675 -13.05 -33.06 -3.30
CA LEU A 675 -12.72 -31.66 -3.58
C LEU A 675 -11.21 -31.51 -3.77
N GLU A 676 -10.80 -31.00 -4.94
CA GLU A 676 -9.41 -30.62 -5.20
C GLU A 676 -8.88 -29.64 -4.13
N LYS A 677 -7.55 -29.58 -3.99
CA LYS A 677 -6.90 -28.52 -3.21
C LYS A 677 -7.30 -27.16 -3.83
N PRO A 678 -7.84 -26.18 -3.05
CA PRO A 678 -8.29 -24.92 -3.61
C PRO A 678 -7.19 -24.22 -4.41
N ALA A 679 -7.51 -23.84 -5.65
CA ALA A 679 -6.61 -23.13 -6.55
C ALA A 679 -6.81 -21.61 -6.39
N LEU A 680 -5.72 -20.87 -6.20
CA LEU A 680 -5.77 -19.42 -6.05
C LEU A 680 -6.07 -18.76 -7.41
N LEU A 681 -7.16 -17.99 -7.48
CA LEU A 681 -7.49 -17.14 -8.63
C LEU A 681 -6.77 -15.79 -8.56
N GLY A 682 -6.66 -15.22 -7.36
CA GLY A 682 -5.93 -13.96 -7.17
C GLY A 682 -6.17 -13.29 -5.82
N LEU A 683 -5.82 -12.00 -5.78
CA LEU A 683 -5.96 -11.15 -4.61
C LEU A 683 -7.04 -10.09 -4.84
N ALA A 684 -7.79 -9.75 -3.80
CA ALA A 684 -8.71 -8.62 -3.78
C ALA A 684 -8.35 -7.66 -2.64
N PHE A 685 -8.42 -6.36 -2.92
CA PHE A 685 -8.19 -5.28 -1.94
C PHE A 685 -9.47 -4.49 -1.67
N VAL A 686 -10.61 -5.08 -1.97
CA VAL A 686 -11.96 -4.57 -1.71
C VAL A 686 -12.88 -5.78 -1.52
N ASN A 687 -14.10 -5.59 -1.04
CA ASN A 687 -15.06 -6.69 -0.80
C ASN A 687 -15.70 -7.28 -2.07
N GLN A 688 -14.94 -7.30 -3.18
CA GLN A 688 -15.37 -7.85 -4.45
C GLN A 688 -14.19 -8.29 -5.33
N TYR A 689 -14.45 -9.24 -6.24
CA TYR A 689 -13.46 -9.77 -7.18
C TYR A 689 -14.12 -10.31 -8.44
N ARG A 690 -13.62 -9.91 -9.61
CA ARG A 690 -14.04 -10.37 -10.93
C ARG A 690 -13.23 -11.60 -11.34
N VAL A 691 -13.85 -12.77 -11.34
CA VAL A 691 -13.29 -14.00 -11.92
C VAL A 691 -13.36 -13.90 -13.43
N VAL A 692 -12.23 -13.98 -14.12
CA VAL A 692 -12.14 -13.81 -15.58
C VAL A 692 -11.70 -15.13 -16.23
N ASP A 693 -12.50 -15.58 -17.20
CA ASP A 693 -12.24 -16.71 -18.09
C ASP A 693 -11.71 -17.98 -17.39
N LEU A 694 -12.31 -18.31 -16.25
CA LEU A 694 -12.03 -19.54 -15.53
C LEU A 694 -12.47 -20.74 -16.37
N ALA A 695 -11.50 -21.54 -16.84
CA ALA A 695 -11.79 -22.79 -17.53
C ALA A 695 -12.57 -23.75 -16.62
N VAL A 696 -13.65 -24.33 -17.14
CA VAL A 696 -14.49 -25.35 -16.49
C VAL A 696 -15.00 -26.32 -17.54
N ALA A 697 -15.33 -27.56 -17.15
CA ALA A 697 -15.93 -28.54 -18.05
C ALA A 697 -17.38 -28.17 -18.39
N ALA A 698 -17.88 -28.54 -19.56
CA ALA A 698 -19.32 -28.54 -19.81
C ALA A 698 -20.04 -29.52 -18.88
N ALA A 699 -21.23 -29.15 -18.41
CA ALA A 699 -22.09 -30.03 -17.63
C ALA A 699 -22.64 -31.16 -18.53
N GLY A 700 -22.55 -32.40 -18.08
CA GLY A 700 -23.06 -33.56 -18.81
C GLY A 700 -24.60 -33.60 -18.87
N PRO A 701 -25.21 -34.33 -19.81
CA PRO A 701 -26.67 -34.40 -19.95
C PRO A 701 -27.38 -34.81 -18.65
N GLY A 702 -28.27 -33.95 -18.16
CA GLY A 702 -29.02 -34.19 -16.92
C GLY A 702 -28.22 -34.00 -15.61
N THR A 703 -26.99 -33.47 -15.68
CA THR A 703 -26.16 -33.14 -14.51
C THR A 703 -25.90 -31.64 -14.41
N ASP A 704 -25.76 -31.12 -13.18
CA ASP A 704 -25.27 -29.76 -12.93
C ASP A 704 -23.73 -29.80 -12.80
N GLY A 705 -23.02 -28.94 -13.53
CA GLY A 705 -21.64 -28.61 -13.20
C GLY A 705 -21.58 -27.73 -11.95
N ARG A 706 -20.47 -27.82 -11.19
CA ARG A 706 -20.29 -27.08 -9.92
C ARG A 706 -18.91 -26.42 -9.86
N VAL A 707 -18.89 -25.13 -9.55
CA VAL A 707 -17.68 -24.39 -9.12
C VAL A 707 -17.93 -23.84 -7.73
N GLU A 708 -17.02 -24.08 -6.80
CA GLU A 708 -17.04 -23.42 -5.49
C GLU A 708 -16.02 -22.28 -5.48
N PHE A 709 -16.42 -21.13 -4.95
CA PHE A 709 -15.57 -19.98 -4.70
C PHE A 709 -15.37 -19.81 -3.20
N LEU A 710 -14.12 -19.64 -2.78
CA LEU A 710 -13.73 -19.42 -1.39
C LEU A 710 -13.05 -18.06 -1.23
N VAL A 711 -13.47 -17.30 -0.23
CA VAL A 711 -12.92 -15.98 0.12
C VAL A 711 -12.17 -16.11 1.45
N GLU A 712 -10.84 -16.18 1.37
CA GLU A 712 -9.93 -16.21 2.53
C GLU A 712 -9.53 -14.77 2.90
N PRO A 713 -9.94 -14.23 4.07
CA PRO A 713 -9.42 -12.94 4.53
C PRO A 713 -8.01 -13.10 5.09
N VAL A 714 -7.09 -12.20 4.72
CA VAL A 714 -5.73 -12.13 5.31
C VAL A 714 -5.74 -11.08 6.42
N SER A 715 -5.42 -11.44 7.66
CA SER A 715 -5.42 -10.49 8.78
C SER A 715 -4.34 -9.40 8.61
N ARG A 716 -4.48 -8.26 9.32
CA ARG A 716 -3.48 -7.18 9.28
C ARG A 716 -2.10 -7.60 9.78
N GLU A 717 -2.05 -8.63 10.61
CA GLU A 717 -0.84 -9.26 11.15
C GLU A 717 -0.29 -10.37 10.24
N GLY A 718 -0.96 -10.71 9.13
CA GLY A 718 -0.52 -11.75 8.19
C GLY A 718 -0.77 -13.19 8.65
N PHE A 719 -1.73 -13.42 9.56
CA PHE A 719 -2.00 -14.77 10.08
C PHE A 719 -2.91 -15.60 9.18
N LEU A 720 -2.69 -16.93 9.22
CA LEU A 720 -3.61 -17.91 8.68
C LEU A 720 -4.96 -17.84 9.40
N VAL A 721 -6.02 -17.52 8.66
CA VAL A 721 -7.38 -17.49 9.17
C VAL A 721 -8.01 -18.89 9.03
N PRO A 722 -8.65 -19.46 10.07
CA PRO A 722 -9.28 -20.77 9.98
C PRO A 722 -10.37 -20.85 8.88
N LYS A 723 -10.47 -21.98 8.17
CA LYS A 723 -11.46 -22.24 7.10
C LYS A 723 -12.95 -22.10 7.49
N ALA A 724 -13.25 -21.95 8.79
CA ALA A 724 -14.57 -21.68 9.34
C ALA A 724 -14.96 -20.19 9.34
N GLU A 725 -14.00 -19.30 9.10
CA GLU A 725 -14.19 -17.84 9.00
C GLU A 725 -14.14 -17.36 7.53
N TRP A 726 -13.79 -18.25 6.60
CA TRP A 726 -13.74 -18.02 5.15
C TRP A 726 -15.15 -17.94 4.57
N GLY A 727 -15.33 -17.09 3.57
CA GLY A 727 -16.59 -16.99 2.84
C GLY A 727 -16.70 -18.06 1.76
N ARG A 728 -17.93 -18.50 1.43
CA ARG A 728 -18.19 -19.56 0.45
C ARG A 728 -19.40 -19.23 -0.41
N ALA A 729 -19.30 -19.52 -1.70
CA ALA A 729 -20.44 -19.58 -2.61
C ALA A 729 -20.21 -20.66 -3.66
N ALA A 730 -21.26 -21.40 -4.02
CA ALA A 730 -21.24 -22.37 -5.12
C ALA A 730 -22.02 -21.81 -6.31
N LEU A 731 -21.46 -21.93 -7.51
CA LEU A 731 -22.18 -21.75 -8.76
C LEU A 731 -22.46 -23.13 -9.37
N LEU A 732 -23.75 -23.49 -9.40
CA LEU A 732 -24.25 -24.62 -10.17
C LEU A 732 -24.66 -24.15 -11.56
N TYR A 733 -24.27 -24.88 -12.60
CA TYR A 733 -24.60 -24.54 -13.97
C TYR A 733 -25.03 -25.75 -14.78
N SER A 734 -26.07 -25.59 -15.58
CA SER A 734 -26.57 -26.61 -16.50
C SER A 734 -26.31 -26.23 -17.95
N GLY A 735 -26.16 -27.23 -18.82
CA GLY A 735 -26.14 -27.01 -20.26
C GLY A 735 -27.44 -26.35 -20.75
N PRO A 736 -27.42 -25.61 -21.88
CA PRO A 736 -28.63 -25.00 -22.41
C PRO A 736 -29.69 -26.07 -22.66
N HIS A 737 -30.92 -25.83 -22.18
CA HIS A 737 -32.05 -26.69 -22.48
C HIS A 737 -32.30 -26.67 -24.00
N THR A 738 -32.27 -27.85 -24.61
CA THR A 738 -32.61 -28.10 -26.03
C THR A 738 -34.10 -28.01 -26.30
#